data_AF-A0A960ASU4-F1
#
_entry.id   AF-A0A960ASU4-F1
#
_cell.length_a   1.000
_cell.length_b   1.000
_cell.length_c   1.000
_cell.angle_alpha   90.00
_cell.angle_beta   90.00
_cell.angle_gamma   90.00
#
_symmetry.space_group_name_H-M   'P 1'
#
loop_
_entity.id
_entity.type
_entity.pdbx_description
1 polymer ?
#
loop_
_entity_poly.entity_id
_entity_poly.type
_entity_poly.pdbx_seq_one_letter_code
_entity_poly.pdbx_strand_id
1 'polypeptide(L)'
;MTLAAEASPAEALNRRIEPDIPRRRYVPGEGWTSHVPNVLRTLFLLVAIFSAVTAIFPWLARSLSGVREVIEILLVPAPPNLAWAALLVIFGSALGKRKRSAWWFVVIILALGMVESVTLLAVDADTRVEESATLATSVVLFVVLLLARREFFAVVPRRNVFVALATLIIGFAITIPLGWAMVEALPGSVARSEALGYSANQVIGGLGQEETTGIYGRATRPVPFLLGGLGTVVYVAFGFALFRTRPKDRLLSGQDEVDIRRLLHDHGDRDSLAYFATRRDKSAIWSPSRKSTVTYRVVNGVSLASADPIGDPESWPPAIEAWLEEARHFGWAPAVMGASEVGAEAYVRAGLEALSLGDEAIIEFSQFTLDGRHMRAVRQAVHRLERDGYTTRVRRHRDIPEDQMAEVIRDADRWRDTDNERGFSMALGRLGDPLDGQCVLTEVFDAQGARQGLLSFSPWGTRGMSLDLMRRDPGSENGVMETMVAATVAAGPVIGVDRLSLNFAVMRAIFEEGAKIGAGPVMRASRGFLMFASRWWQLESLYRSNEKYEPDWVPRYLLFERSGDLPRVGIAAGIAEGFVEKPKLPFTGGGRESLADGNADSPVGLWAPVAEELAAQDAEDAAIEQRRLPEQEIVRREKLEQIRSRGVDPYATDFERTDMIGDVRSEFDGLEPDARTGRVVRIAGRVMLNRVTGKLVFAQVKDWSGQIQVMLSLADVGQETLDRWKHEVDLGDHVGVVGQVITSKRGELSVLATEFVITSKCLVPLPDKHAGLTDPEARTRQRYVDLIVNDASREMVALRSTAIRALRESLWRREFLEVDTPMLQTVHGGANARPFITHINAYDMRLYLRIAPELFLKRLLVGGVEKIFEVNRNFRNEGADASHNPEFSSLEIYDAYGTYETMRVLTRDLILEIATAVYGEPIARRPLPDGGYEEVDLSPEWPTMTVHEGVSHAVGEEVTVDTPLEVLRAHGARLEIPMDPSWDASQAVLELYENLCEAKTTFPTFYLDFPTEVSPLTRKMPSEPRLAEKWDLVGWGAELGTAYTELIDPLDQRDRLVAQSLLAAAGDVEAMEVDEDFLRALEYGMPPAGGQGMGVERVIMMLTGQNIRDTMLFPLVKPD
;
A
#
# COMPACT_ATOMS: atom_id res chain seq x y z
N MET A 1 45.49 -21.37 -40.23
CA MET A 1 45.75 -19.99 -39.76
C MET A 1 44.69 -19.10 -40.38
N THR A 2 43.47 -19.13 -39.85
CA THR A 2 42.87 -18.07 -38.99
C THR A 2 42.79 -16.70 -39.69
N LEU A 3 41.67 -16.51 -40.39
CA LEU A 3 41.15 -15.21 -40.82
C LEU A 3 40.29 -14.63 -39.71
N ALA A 4 40.52 -13.35 -39.41
CA ALA A 4 39.86 -12.58 -38.37
C ALA A 4 38.39 -12.32 -38.71
N ALA A 5 37.50 -12.59 -37.76
CA ALA A 5 36.09 -12.21 -37.82
C ALA A 5 35.92 -10.78 -37.29
N GLU A 6 35.22 -9.95 -38.07
CA GLU A 6 34.80 -8.60 -37.73
C GLU A 6 33.76 -8.64 -36.59
N ALA A 7 34.02 -7.87 -35.54
CA ALA A 7 33.09 -7.69 -34.41
C ALA A 7 31.90 -6.81 -34.81
N SER A 8 30.73 -7.08 -34.23
CA SER A 8 29.47 -6.43 -34.59
C SER A 8 29.42 -4.95 -34.16
N PRO A 9 28.63 -4.08 -34.83
CA PRO A 9 28.49 -2.66 -34.48
C PRO A 9 27.98 -2.41 -33.05
N ALA A 10 27.32 -3.39 -32.43
CA ALA A 10 26.80 -3.30 -31.06
C ALA A 10 27.92 -3.32 -30.00
N GLU A 11 29.04 -4.00 -30.27
CA GLU A 11 30.17 -4.03 -29.33
C GLU A 11 31.05 -2.78 -29.43
N ALA A 12 31.01 -2.06 -30.56
CA ALA A 12 31.72 -0.79 -30.73
C ALA A 12 31.01 0.40 -30.06
N LEU A 13 29.69 0.33 -29.89
CA LEU A 13 28.90 1.37 -29.22
C LEU A 13 29.05 1.32 -27.68
N ASN A 14 29.21 0.12 -27.10
CA ASN A 14 29.39 -0.09 -25.66
C ASN A 14 30.73 0.42 -25.10
N ARG A 15 31.70 0.82 -25.94
CA ARG A 15 33.01 1.35 -25.50
C ARG A 15 33.11 2.88 -25.47
N ARG A 16 32.06 3.64 -25.83
CA ARG A 16 32.17 5.11 -25.98
C ARG A 16 31.52 5.96 -24.90
N ILE A 17 30.89 5.38 -23.87
CA ILE A 17 30.36 6.16 -22.75
C ILE A 17 30.59 5.41 -21.43
N GLU A 18 31.85 5.17 -21.06
CA GLU A 18 32.21 5.16 -19.64
C GLU A 18 32.47 6.62 -19.26
N PRO A 19 31.63 7.28 -18.45
CA PRO A 19 32.12 8.44 -17.73
C PRO A 19 33.22 7.91 -16.81
N ASP A 20 34.44 8.39 -17.01
CA ASP A 20 35.58 8.19 -16.13
C ASP A 20 35.22 8.77 -14.75
N ILE A 21 34.45 8.01 -13.95
CA ILE A 21 34.13 8.33 -12.56
C ILE A 21 35.39 7.95 -11.79
N PRO A 22 36.13 8.93 -11.23
CA PRO A 22 37.36 8.62 -10.52
C PRO A 22 37.00 7.75 -9.31
N ARG A 23 37.47 6.49 -9.34
CA ARG A 23 37.43 5.54 -8.22
C ARG A 23 38.15 6.13 -7.00
N ARG A 24 37.43 6.87 -6.16
CA ARG A 24 37.78 7.12 -4.76
C ARG A 24 36.50 7.45 -4.00
N ARG A 25 35.93 6.41 -3.37
CA ARG A 25 34.95 6.53 -2.27
C ARG A 25 35.45 7.57 -1.27
N TYR A 26 34.79 8.71 -1.20
CA TYR A 26 34.97 9.67 -0.11
C TYR A 26 33.72 9.65 0.76
N VAL A 27 33.80 8.88 1.85
CA VAL A 27 32.85 8.99 2.97
C VAL A 27 33.34 10.17 3.81
N PRO A 28 32.52 11.19 4.13
CA PRO A 28 32.89 12.20 5.10
C PRO A 28 33.34 11.51 6.39
N GLY A 29 34.60 11.72 6.79
CA GLY A 29 35.13 11.03 7.97
C GLY A 29 34.47 11.52 9.25
N GLU A 30 34.17 10.61 10.17
CA GLU A 30 33.74 10.92 11.55
C GLU A 30 34.82 11.64 12.40
N GLY A 31 35.95 12.01 11.79
CA GLY A 31 37.05 12.72 12.46
C GLY A 31 36.83 14.23 12.59
N TRP A 32 37.65 14.89 13.41
CA TRP A 32 37.58 16.33 13.68
C TRP A 32 37.70 17.21 12.41
N THR A 33 38.34 16.71 11.33
CA THR A 33 38.49 17.44 10.07
C THR A 33 37.16 17.75 9.39
N SER A 34 36.15 16.89 9.54
CA SER A 34 34.83 17.07 8.91
C SER A 34 34.03 18.25 9.47
N HIS A 35 34.40 18.73 10.66
CA HIS A 35 33.81 19.90 11.30
C HIS A 35 34.42 21.22 10.80
N VAL A 36 35.65 21.19 10.26
CA VAL A 36 36.39 22.37 9.83
C VAL A 36 35.62 23.25 8.83
N PRO A 37 34.97 22.71 7.78
CA PRO A 37 34.17 23.53 6.85
C PRO A 37 33.01 24.29 7.54
N ASN A 38 32.35 23.65 8.51
CA ASN A 38 31.24 24.26 9.26
C ASN A 38 31.73 25.33 10.24
N VAL A 39 32.82 25.07 10.95
CA VAL A 39 33.46 26.05 11.84
C VAL A 39 33.87 27.29 11.05
N LEU A 40 34.54 27.12 9.91
CA LEU A 40 34.95 28.23 9.04
C LEU A 40 33.76 28.98 8.46
N ARG A 41 32.70 28.29 8.05
CA ARG A 41 31.45 28.95 7.62
C ARG A 41 30.92 29.86 8.73
N THR A 42 30.76 29.35 9.95
CA THR A 42 30.23 30.11 11.08
C THR A 42 31.10 31.32 11.40
N LEU A 43 32.41 31.11 11.42
CA LEU A 43 33.41 32.14 11.67
C LEU A 43 33.35 33.28 10.65
N PHE A 44 33.34 32.97 9.35
CA PHE A 44 33.21 33.95 8.28
C PHE A 44 31.88 34.70 8.35
N LEU A 45 30.78 34.02 8.72
CA LEU A 45 29.48 34.65 8.89
C LEU A 45 29.45 35.59 10.11
N LEU A 46 30.09 35.24 11.23
CA LEU A 46 30.20 36.11 12.40
C LEU A 46 31.00 37.37 12.08
N VAL A 47 32.14 37.23 11.38
CA VAL A 47 32.94 38.39 10.93
C VAL A 47 32.17 39.23 9.92
N ALA A 48 31.43 38.61 9.00
CA ALA A 48 30.58 39.34 8.06
C ALA A 48 29.48 40.14 8.76
N ILE A 49 28.80 39.55 9.76
CA ILE A 49 27.79 40.23 10.58
C ILE A 49 28.45 41.40 11.33
N PHE A 50 29.62 41.18 11.94
CA PHE A 50 30.37 42.23 12.63
C PHE A 50 30.70 43.40 11.68
N SER A 51 31.26 43.12 10.50
CA SER A 51 31.55 44.13 9.47
C SER A 51 30.30 44.85 8.98
N ALA A 52 29.17 44.15 8.78
CA ALA A 52 27.92 44.77 8.34
C ALA A 52 27.30 45.66 9.42
N VAL A 53 27.22 45.19 10.66
CA VAL A 53 26.65 45.94 11.78
C VAL A 53 27.49 47.18 12.09
N THR A 54 28.82 47.06 12.08
CA THR A 54 29.73 48.21 12.30
C THR A 54 29.71 49.20 11.13
N ALA A 55 29.44 48.74 9.89
CA ALA A 55 29.19 49.62 8.74
C ALA A 55 27.87 50.40 8.85
N ILE A 56 26.79 49.75 9.32
CA ILE A 56 25.46 50.35 9.48
C ILE A 56 25.41 51.31 10.68
N PHE A 57 26.12 50.97 11.77
CA PHE A 57 26.13 51.73 13.01
C PHE A 57 27.55 52.24 13.35
N PRO A 58 27.98 53.39 12.80
CA PRO A 58 29.33 53.93 12.99
C PRO A 58 29.71 54.30 14.44
N TRP A 59 28.73 54.41 15.34
CA TRP A 59 28.99 54.58 16.77
C TRP A 59 29.46 53.27 17.40
N LEU A 60 28.91 52.13 16.96
CA LEU A 60 29.28 50.80 17.43
C LEU A 60 30.67 50.42 16.94
N ALA A 61 31.04 50.81 15.71
CA ALA A 61 32.39 50.63 15.17
C ALA A 61 33.48 51.26 16.05
N ARG A 62 33.20 52.37 16.73
CA ARG A 62 34.12 53.01 17.67
C ARG A 62 34.14 52.32 19.03
N SER A 63 32.99 51.89 19.54
CA SER A 63 32.90 51.20 20.83
C SER A 63 33.47 49.77 20.81
N LEU A 64 33.51 49.14 19.64
CA LEU A 64 34.00 47.76 19.44
C LEU A 64 35.39 47.70 18.80
N SER A 65 36.18 48.79 18.81
CA SER A 65 37.50 48.82 18.17
C SER A 65 38.46 47.76 18.73
N GLY A 66 38.49 47.56 20.06
CA GLY A 66 39.31 46.51 20.67
C GLY A 66 38.85 45.09 20.30
N VAL A 67 37.55 44.88 20.06
CA VAL A 67 37.04 43.59 19.56
C VAL A 67 37.46 43.39 18.10
N ARG A 68 37.46 44.46 17.30
CA ARG A 68 37.92 44.44 15.90
C ARG A 68 39.40 44.09 15.80
N GLU A 69 40.27 44.72 16.61
CA GLU A 69 41.70 44.42 16.66
C GLU A 69 41.95 42.94 16.97
N VAL A 70 41.23 42.37 17.94
CA VAL A 70 41.31 40.94 18.25
C VAL A 70 40.86 40.05 17.09
N ILE A 71 39.79 40.41 16.36
CA ILE A 71 39.33 39.67 15.17
C ILE A 71 40.36 39.76 14.04
N GLU A 72 40.94 40.92 13.81
CA GLU A 72 41.93 41.17 12.76
C GLU A 72 43.25 40.43 13.03
N ILE A 73 43.68 40.31 14.30
CA ILE A 73 44.85 39.52 14.71
C ILE A 73 44.62 38.02 14.54
N LEU A 74 43.41 37.53 14.81
CA LEU A 74 43.15 36.09 14.90
C LEU A 74 42.72 35.43 13.59
N LEU A 75 42.15 36.16 12.63
CA LEU A 75 41.32 35.55 11.58
C LEU A 75 41.47 36.16 10.18
N VAL A 76 40.75 37.24 9.92
CA VAL A 76 40.56 37.88 8.61
C VAL A 76 40.25 39.35 8.87
N PRO A 77 40.68 40.29 8.01
CA PRO A 77 40.31 41.70 8.12
C PRO A 77 38.80 41.87 8.33
N ALA A 78 38.42 42.74 9.26
CA ALA A 78 37.02 43.00 9.61
C ALA A 78 36.65 44.49 9.46
N PRO A 79 36.91 45.12 8.29
CA PRO A 79 36.58 46.52 8.07
C PRO A 79 35.06 46.75 8.21
N PRO A 80 34.63 47.93 8.70
CA PRO A 80 33.22 48.32 8.76
C PRO A 80 32.71 48.66 7.35
N ASN A 81 32.62 47.65 6.48
CA ASN A 81 32.28 47.79 5.07
C ASN A 81 31.28 46.71 4.63
N LEU A 82 30.18 47.13 4.00
CA LEU A 82 29.11 46.23 3.53
C LEU A 82 29.56 45.30 2.40
N ALA A 83 30.40 45.78 1.48
CA ALA A 83 30.90 44.99 0.36
C ALA A 83 31.77 43.83 0.86
N TRP A 84 32.63 44.10 1.84
CA TRP A 84 33.45 43.07 2.47
C TRP A 84 32.60 42.04 3.24
N ALA A 85 31.59 42.51 3.99
CA ALA A 85 30.64 41.61 4.64
C ALA A 85 29.93 40.69 3.63
N ALA A 86 29.48 41.22 2.49
CA ALA A 86 28.87 40.42 1.44
C ALA A 86 29.82 39.37 0.85
N LEU A 87 31.09 39.74 0.64
CA LEU A 87 32.13 38.82 0.18
C LEU A 87 32.38 37.68 1.17
N LEU A 88 32.48 37.99 2.46
CA LEU A 88 32.65 37.00 3.53
C LEU A 88 31.44 36.05 3.64
N VAL A 89 30.21 36.54 3.45
CA VAL A 89 29.02 35.68 3.38
C VAL A 89 29.10 34.70 2.20
N ILE A 90 29.54 35.17 1.03
CA ILE A 90 29.67 34.32 -0.18
C ILE A 90 30.72 33.23 0.04
N PHE A 91 31.89 33.58 0.57
CA PHE A 91 32.96 32.61 0.85
C PHE A 91 32.61 31.68 2.01
N GLY A 92 32.03 32.19 3.10
CA GLY A 92 31.54 31.37 4.22
C GLY A 92 30.50 30.35 3.76
N SER A 93 29.57 30.76 2.89
CA SER A 93 28.60 29.85 2.26
C SER A 93 29.30 28.79 1.37
N ALA A 94 30.30 29.19 0.59
CA ALA A 94 31.04 28.26 -0.27
C ALA A 94 31.90 27.26 0.50
N LEU A 95 32.53 27.68 1.60
CA LEU A 95 33.29 26.82 2.51
C LEU A 95 32.37 25.82 3.20
N GLY A 96 31.20 26.26 3.69
CA GLY A 96 30.19 25.37 4.25
C GLY A 96 29.66 24.36 3.23
N LYS A 97 29.56 24.75 1.96
CA LYS A 97 29.27 23.85 0.81
C LYS A 97 30.47 23.03 0.34
N ARG A 98 31.58 23.02 1.11
CA ARG A 98 32.78 22.22 0.87
C ARG A 98 33.43 22.49 -0.51
N LYS A 99 33.28 23.72 -1.03
CA LYS A 99 33.80 24.07 -2.36
C LYS A 99 35.31 24.23 -2.36
N ARG A 100 35.97 23.47 -3.24
CA ARG A 100 37.43 23.47 -3.37
C ARG A 100 37.99 24.83 -3.80
N SER A 101 37.23 25.62 -4.57
CA SER A 101 37.63 26.97 -4.99
C SER A 101 37.67 27.96 -3.82
N ALA A 102 36.73 27.86 -2.87
CA ALA A 102 36.69 28.72 -1.70
C ALA A 102 37.83 28.37 -0.72
N TRP A 103 38.12 27.08 -0.56
CA TRP A 103 39.31 26.63 0.17
C TRP A 103 40.59 27.20 -0.43
N TRP A 104 40.78 27.09 -1.76
CA TRP A 104 41.95 27.67 -2.44
C TRP A 104 42.07 29.17 -2.21
N PHE A 105 40.97 29.90 -2.28
CA PHE A 105 40.96 31.35 -2.04
C PHE A 105 41.43 31.69 -0.62
N VAL A 106 40.90 31.02 0.41
CA VAL A 106 41.30 31.26 1.80
C VAL A 106 42.77 30.88 2.02
N VAL A 107 43.22 29.75 1.45
CA VAL A 107 44.62 29.32 1.51
C VAL A 107 45.55 30.35 0.86
N ILE A 108 45.16 30.91 -0.29
CA ILE A 108 45.93 31.95 -0.98
C ILE A 108 45.96 33.25 -0.18
N ILE A 109 44.83 33.70 0.38
CA ILE A 109 44.78 34.90 1.22
C ILE A 109 45.65 34.74 2.46
N LEU A 110 45.57 33.61 3.16
CA LEU A 110 46.42 33.35 4.31
C LEU A 110 47.90 33.30 3.92
N ALA A 111 48.24 32.73 2.76
CA ALA A 111 49.60 32.74 2.25
C ALA A 111 50.11 34.17 1.97
N LEU A 112 49.29 35.02 1.36
CA LEU A 112 49.62 36.42 1.10
C LEU A 112 49.75 37.22 2.40
N GLY A 113 48.84 37.03 3.37
CA GLY A 113 48.91 37.67 4.68
C GLY A 113 50.14 37.24 5.49
N MET A 114 50.55 35.97 5.42
CA MET A 114 51.81 35.52 6.03
C MET A 114 53.02 36.21 5.39
N VAL A 115 53.03 36.40 4.07
CA VAL A 115 54.11 37.15 3.38
C VAL A 115 54.13 38.61 3.82
N GLU A 116 52.96 39.24 3.94
CA GLU A 116 52.81 40.61 4.44
C GLU A 116 53.33 40.74 5.87
N SER A 117 52.90 39.90 6.81
CA SER A 117 53.38 39.90 8.20
C SER A 117 54.88 39.66 8.31
N VAL A 118 55.45 38.76 7.50
CA VAL A 118 56.92 38.57 7.45
C VAL A 118 57.64 39.80 6.93
N THR A 119 57.06 40.50 5.95
CA THR A 119 57.64 41.73 5.39
C THR A 119 57.58 42.87 6.38
N LEU A 120 56.45 43.04 7.08
CA LEU A 120 56.27 44.06 8.12
C LEU A 120 57.20 43.82 9.31
N LEU A 121 57.37 42.57 9.76
CA LEU A 121 58.35 42.17 10.78
C LEU A 121 59.80 42.54 10.43
N ALA A 122 60.12 42.57 9.12
CA ALA A 122 61.45 42.89 8.62
C ALA A 122 61.70 44.39 8.46
N VAL A 123 60.64 45.21 8.34
CA VAL A 123 60.71 46.64 8.00
C VAL A 123 60.44 47.53 9.22
N ASP A 124 59.55 47.12 10.12
CA ASP A 124 59.12 47.93 11.27
C ASP A 124 59.37 47.20 12.61
N ALA A 125 60.06 47.87 13.53
CA ALA A 125 60.42 47.29 14.82
C ALA A 125 59.29 47.42 15.86
N ASP A 126 58.40 48.40 15.70
CA ASP A 126 57.38 48.74 16.69
C ASP A 126 56.15 47.81 16.61
N THR A 127 55.92 47.17 15.46
CA THR A 127 54.79 46.24 15.23
C THR A 127 55.13 44.77 15.47
N ARG A 128 56.35 44.46 15.94
CA ARG A 128 56.87 43.08 16.01
C ARG A 128 56.04 42.10 16.84
N VAL A 129 55.45 42.55 17.94
CA VAL A 129 54.66 41.68 18.83
C VAL A 129 53.34 41.29 18.17
N GLU A 130 52.66 42.27 17.55
CA GLU A 130 51.38 42.08 16.89
C GLU A 130 51.54 41.24 15.61
N GLU A 131 52.51 41.58 14.76
CA GLU A 131 52.76 40.84 13.52
C GLU A 131 53.26 39.40 13.77
N SER A 132 53.98 39.16 14.87
CA SER A 132 54.36 37.80 15.27
C SER A 132 53.16 36.95 15.70
N ALA A 133 52.19 37.56 16.40
CA ALA A 133 50.95 36.88 16.81
C ALA A 133 50.05 36.58 15.61
N THR A 134 49.90 37.53 14.68
CA THR A 134 49.16 37.37 13.42
C THR A 134 49.78 36.28 12.54
N LEU A 135 51.11 36.27 12.41
CA LEU A 135 51.84 35.24 11.66
C LEU A 135 51.66 33.85 12.29
N ALA A 136 51.81 33.71 13.60
CA ALA A 136 51.63 32.44 14.30
C ALA A 136 50.22 31.88 14.12
N THR A 137 49.19 32.72 14.25
CA THR A 137 47.79 32.32 14.08
C THR A 137 47.50 31.93 12.63
N SER A 138 48.01 32.69 11.66
CA SER A 138 47.88 32.39 10.23
C SER A 138 48.51 31.06 9.85
N VAL A 139 49.68 30.72 10.42
CA VAL A 139 50.35 29.42 10.22
C VAL A 139 49.51 28.28 10.77
N VAL A 140 48.96 28.40 11.98
CA VAL A 140 48.08 27.37 12.57
C VAL A 140 46.84 27.15 11.69
N LEU A 141 46.18 28.23 11.28
CA LEU A 141 44.98 28.15 10.44
C LEU A 141 45.29 27.53 9.05
N PHE A 142 46.45 27.89 8.47
CA PHE A 142 46.93 27.32 7.22
C PHE A 142 47.17 25.81 7.33
N VAL A 143 47.81 25.35 8.41
CA VAL A 143 48.04 23.91 8.66
C VAL A 143 46.71 23.17 8.84
N VAL A 144 45.77 23.72 9.62
CA VAL A 144 44.42 23.13 9.79
C VAL A 144 43.70 23.00 8.45
N LEU A 145 43.76 24.03 7.60
CA LEU A 145 43.17 24.00 6.25
C LEU A 145 43.83 22.97 5.33
N LEU A 146 45.14 22.78 5.42
CA LEU A 146 45.85 21.75 4.65
C LEU A 146 45.49 20.33 5.11
N LEU A 147 45.37 20.11 6.43
CA LEU A 147 44.94 18.82 6.98
C LEU A 147 43.49 18.49 6.58
N ALA A 148 42.62 19.50 6.59
CA ALA A 148 41.22 19.37 6.16
C ALA A 148 41.02 19.42 4.62
N ARG A 149 42.08 19.44 3.79
CA ARG A 149 41.96 19.62 2.33
C ARG A 149 41.03 18.63 1.62
N ARG A 150 40.89 17.42 2.16
CA ARG A 150 40.04 16.36 1.58
C ARG A 150 38.56 16.61 1.82
N GLU A 151 38.22 17.43 2.82
CA GLU A 151 36.85 17.80 3.18
C GLU A 151 36.23 18.81 2.21
N PHE A 152 37.06 19.49 1.39
CA PHE A 152 36.67 20.47 0.38
C PHE A 152 36.73 19.86 -1.03
N PHE A 153 35.84 18.90 -1.28
CA PHE A 153 35.80 18.12 -2.52
C PHE A 153 34.92 18.75 -3.62
N ALA A 154 33.96 19.60 -3.28
CA ALA A 154 32.96 20.07 -4.24
C ALA A 154 33.59 20.98 -5.32
N VAL A 155 33.36 20.64 -6.58
CA VAL A 155 33.99 21.32 -7.73
C VAL A 155 33.07 22.40 -8.28
N VAL A 156 33.61 23.59 -8.56
CA VAL A 156 32.93 24.65 -9.31
C VAL A 156 33.32 24.56 -10.78
N PRO A 157 32.37 24.56 -11.74
CA PRO A 157 32.69 24.54 -13.16
C PRO A 157 33.61 25.70 -13.56
N ARG A 158 34.67 25.43 -14.33
CA ARG A 158 35.65 26.43 -14.77
C ARG A 158 35.02 27.65 -15.46
N ARG A 159 33.95 27.43 -16.23
CA ARG A 159 33.21 28.50 -16.91
C ARG A 159 32.53 29.46 -15.93
N ASN A 160 31.95 28.95 -14.84
CA ASN A 160 31.31 29.80 -13.83
C ASN A 160 32.34 30.69 -13.12
N VAL A 161 33.54 30.17 -12.88
CA VAL A 161 34.65 30.96 -12.34
C VAL A 161 35.00 32.10 -13.30
N PHE A 162 35.07 31.83 -14.62
CA PHE A 162 35.34 32.87 -15.62
C PHE A 162 34.23 33.93 -15.70
N VAL A 163 32.95 33.51 -15.74
CA VAL A 163 31.81 34.43 -15.79
C VAL A 163 31.73 35.27 -14.51
N ALA A 164 31.96 34.66 -13.35
CA ALA A 164 32.00 35.37 -12.08
C ALA A 164 33.14 36.39 -12.05
N LEU A 165 34.35 36.01 -12.49
CA LEU A 165 35.48 36.92 -12.59
C LEU A 165 35.20 38.08 -13.55
N ALA A 166 34.59 37.82 -14.71
CA ALA A 166 34.16 38.85 -15.64
C ALA A 166 33.10 39.78 -15.02
N THR A 167 32.14 39.24 -14.26
CA THR A 167 31.11 40.03 -13.56
C THR A 167 31.75 40.93 -12.51
N LEU A 168 32.76 40.45 -11.79
CA LEU A 168 33.48 41.21 -10.79
C LEU A 168 34.31 42.34 -11.43
N ILE A 169 35.04 42.05 -12.51
CA ILE A 169 35.83 43.05 -13.26
C ILE A 169 34.92 44.13 -13.86
N ILE A 170 33.86 43.73 -14.59
CA ILE A 170 32.92 44.66 -15.22
C ILE A 170 32.16 45.45 -14.15
N GLY A 171 31.72 44.80 -13.09
CA GLY A 171 31.01 45.43 -11.98
C GLY A 171 31.84 46.53 -11.34
N PHE A 172 33.10 46.26 -11.00
CA PHE A 172 34.00 47.27 -10.44
C PHE A 172 34.39 48.37 -11.45
N ALA A 173 34.56 48.03 -12.73
CA ALA A 173 34.82 49.03 -13.78
C ALA A 173 33.66 50.04 -13.93
N ILE A 174 32.44 49.67 -13.53
CA ILE A 174 31.27 50.56 -13.54
C ILE A 174 31.10 51.30 -12.21
N THR A 175 31.20 50.58 -11.08
CA THR A 175 30.87 51.15 -9.76
C THR A 175 31.97 52.04 -9.19
N ILE A 176 33.25 51.79 -9.51
CA ILE A 176 34.36 52.63 -9.02
C ILE A 176 34.32 54.05 -9.63
N PRO A 177 34.13 54.24 -10.96
CA PRO A 177 33.97 55.58 -11.54
C PRO A 177 32.70 56.28 -11.07
N LEU A 178 31.59 55.55 -10.93
CA LEU A 178 30.34 56.10 -10.38
C LEU A 178 30.56 56.61 -8.95
N GLY A 179 31.26 55.82 -8.13
CA GLY A 179 31.62 56.19 -6.78
C GLY A 179 32.58 57.38 -6.72
N TRP A 180 33.52 57.48 -7.68
CA TRP A 180 34.43 58.62 -7.79
C TRP A 180 33.64 59.92 -8.07
N ALA A 181 32.70 59.89 -9.03
CA ALA A 181 31.81 61.01 -9.30
C ALA A 181 30.96 61.40 -8.07
N MET A 182 30.52 60.44 -7.26
CA MET A 182 29.80 60.71 -6.00
C MET A 182 30.68 61.38 -4.94
N VAL A 183 31.94 60.95 -4.81
CA VAL A 183 32.91 61.56 -3.88
C VAL A 183 33.27 62.99 -4.31
N GLU A 184 33.34 63.26 -5.62
CA GLU A 184 33.56 64.61 -6.15
C GLU A 184 32.34 65.54 -6.00
N ALA A 185 31.11 65.00 -6.14
CA ALA A 185 29.88 65.78 -6.01
C ALA A 185 29.53 66.15 -4.57
N LEU A 186 29.95 65.33 -3.59
CA LEU A 186 29.72 65.55 -2.15
C LEU A 186 31.06 65.51 -1.38
N PRO A 187 31.96 66.47 -1.66
CA PRO A 187 33.31 66.44 -1.11
C PRO A 187 33.27 66.62 0.41
N GLY A 188 33.84 65.65 1.12
CA GLY A 188 34.14 65.76 2.55
C GLY A 188 35.55 66.33 2.76
N SER A 189 36.36 65.70 3.60
CA SER A 189 37.78 66.04 3.78
C SER A 189 38.74 65.28 2.86
N VAL A 190 38.23 64.53 1.87
CA VAL A 190 39.02 63.77 0.90
C VAL A 190 39.56 64.70 -0.19
N ALA A 191 40.87 64.67 -0.45
CA ALA A 191 41.48 65.44 -1.52
C ALA A 191 40.99 64.98 -2.90
N ARG A 192 40.78 65.90 -3.85
CA ARG A 192 40.30 65.55 -5.22
C ARG A 192 41.23 64.58 -5.95
N SER A 193 42.55 64.70 -5.75
CA SER A 193 43.55 63.78 -6.29
C SER A 193 43.42 62.35 -5.76
N GLU A 194 42.80 62.18 -4.59
CA GLU A 194 42.66 60.91 -3.88
C GLU A 194 41.25 60.31 -4.00
N ALA A 195 40.30 61.05 -4.58
CA ALA A 195 38.89 60.66 -4.66
C ALA A 195 38.66 59.33 -5.41
N LEU A 196 39.43 59.06 -6.47
CA LEU A 196 39.37 57.79 -7.21
C LEU A 196 39.86 56.62 -6.36
N GLY A 197 40.99 56.79 -5.66
CA GLY A 197 41.54 55.79 -4.76
C GLY A 197 40.62 55.51 -3.58
N TYR A 198 40.00 56.55 -3.01
CA TYR A 198 39.01 56.43 -1.93
C TYR A 198 37.77 55.65 -2.40
N SER A 199 37.25 55.95 -3.58
CA SER A 199 36.13 55.21 -4.19
C SER A 199 36.47 53.74 -4.40
N ALA A 200 37.63 53.46 -5.00
CA ALA A 200 38.09 52.08 -5.22
C ALA A 200 38.21 51.29 -3.92
N ASN A 201 38.83 51.88 -2.87
CA ASN A 201 38.98 51.23 -1.57
C ASN A 201 37.61 50.91 -0.95
N GLN A 202 36.68 51.87 -0.92
CA GLN A 202 35.36 51.67 -0.31
C GLN A 202 34.45 50.69 -1.06
N VAL A 203 34.53 50.65 -2.40
CA VAL A 203 33.74 49.72 -3.23
C VAL A 203 34.30 48.29 -3.15
N ILE A 204 35.62 48.11 -3.08
CA ILE A 204 36.26 46.78 -3.06
C ILE A 204 36.14 46.12 -1.68
N GLY A 205 36.09 46.90 -0.58
CA GLY A 205 35.87 46.34 0.76
C GLY A 205 36.61 47.03 1.90
N GLY A 206 37.33 48.12 1.65
CA GLY A 206 38.04 48.87 2.68
C GLY A 206 39.31 48.17 3.20
N LEU A 207 40.01 47.42 2.34
CA LEU A 207 41.18 46.63 2.70
C LEU A 207 42.47 47.44 2.85
N GLY A 208 42.50 48.69 2.40
CA GLY A 208 43.64 49.57 2.62
C GLY A 208 43.51 50.34 3.93
N GLN A 209 44.52 50.24 4.81
CA GLN A 209 44.64 51.14 5.97
C GLN A 209 44.98 52.57 5.52
N GLU A 210 44.59 53.57 6.33
CA GLU A 210 44.86 55.00 6.07
C GLU A 210 46.37 55.27 5.86
N GLU A 211 47.25 54.48 6.50
CA GLU A 211 48.71 54.61 6.41
C GLU A 211 49.32 53.96 5.15
N THR A 212 48.73 52.88 4.62
CA THR A 212 49.28 52.13 3.47
C THR A 212 48.84 52.68 2.13
N THR A 213 47.66 53.33 2.07
CA THR A 213 47.08 53.85 0.83
C THR A 213 47.39 55.32 0.55
N GLY A 214 47.88 56.05 1.56
CA GLY A 214 48.17 57.49 1.46
C GLY A 214 46.94 58.36 1.24
N ILE A 215 45.73 57.83 1.48
CA ILE A 215 44.46 58.53 1.29
C ILE A 215 44.02 59.13 2.62
N TYR A 216 44.05 60.45 2.75
CA TYR A 216 43.73 61.15 3.99
C TYR A 216 42.42 61.92 3.84
N GLY A 217 41.35 61.49 4.54
CA GLY A 217 40.08 62.20 4.59
C GLY A 217 38.85 61.30 4.69
N ARG A 218 37.71 61.88 5.05
CA ARG A 218 36.41 61.19 5.14
C ARG A 218 35.39 61.92 4.27
N ALA A 219 34.74 61.18 3.39
CA ALA A 219 33.59 61.70 2.63
C ALA A 219 32.41 62.01 3.59
N THR A 220 31.44 62.79 3.11
CA THR A 220 30.23 63.09 3.88
C THR A 220 29.50 61.80 4.30
N ARG A 221 28.85 61.82 5.47
CA ARG A 221 28.39 60.60 6.18
C ARG A 221 27.58 59.55 5.36
N PRO A 222 26.78 59.87 4.33
CA PRO A 222 26.11 58.82 3.56
C PRO A 222 27.03 58.16 2.52
N VAL A 223 28.09 58.82 2.07
CA VAL A 223 28.88 58.40 0.90
C VAL A 223 29.60 57.05 1.12
N PRO A 224 30.31 56.79 2.24
CA PRO A 224 30.98 55.50 2.44
C PRO A 224 30.00 54.32 2.49
N PHE A 225 28.83 54.52 3.10
CA PHE A 225 27.77 53.52 3.15
C PHE A 225 27.22 53.19 1.75
N LEU A 226 26.98 54.21 0.93
CA LEU A 226 26.51 54.04 -0.45
C LEU A 226 27.55 53.34 -1.34
N LEU A 227 28.83 53.68 -1.19
CA LEU A 227 29.94 53.03 -1.91
C LEU A 227 30.08 51.56 -1.52
N GLY A 228 30.00 51.24 -0.22
CA GLY A 228 29.95 49.86 0.27
C GLY A 228 28.71 49.11 -0.22
N GLY A 229 27.57 49.80 -0.37
CA GLY A 229 26.35 49.26 -0.99
C GLY A 229 26.55 48.90 -2.47
N LEU A 230 27.19 49.77 -3.25
CA LEU A 230 27.53 49.48 -4.66
C LEU A 230 28.47 48.27 -4.78
N GLY A 231 29.48 48.18 -3.92
CA GLY A 231 30.36 47.01 -3.84
C GLY A 231 29.60 45.72 -3.45
N THR A 232 28.65 45.82 -2.53
CA THR A 232 27.77 44.71 -2.14
C THR A 232 26.99 44.16 -3.33
N VAL A 233 26.43 45.02 -4.19
CA VAL A 233 25.72 44.60 -5.40
C VAL A 233 26.65 43.83 -6.35
N VAL A 234 27.88 44.31 -6.55
CA VAL A 234 28.89 43.62 -7.39
C VAL A 234 29.23 42.25 -6.81
N TYR A 235 29.45 42.15 -5.49
CA TYR A 235 29.76 40.87 -4.86
C TYR A 235 28.57 39.91 -4.87
N VAL A 236 27.34 40.37 -4.64
CA VAL A 236 26.14 39.53 -4.77
C VAL A 236 25.98 39.00 -6.19
N ALA A 237 26.21 39.84 -7.21
CA ALA A 237 26.21 39.43 -8.60
C ALA A 237 27.33 38.41 -8.91
N PHE A 238 28.52 38.61 -8.36
CA PHE A 238 29.64 37.66 -8.42
C PHE A 238 29.27 36.31 -7.79
N GLY A 239 28.70 36.30 -6.58
CA GLY A 239 28.25 35.08 -5.90
C GLY A 239 27.17 34.34 -6.69
N PHE A 240 26.23 35.07 -7.28
CA PHE A 240 25.22 34.49 -8.16
C PHE A 240 25.83 33.86 -9.41
N ALA A 241 26.75 34.56 -10.10
CA ALA A 241 27.46 34.04 -11.27
C ALA A 241 28.33 32.80 -10.94
N LEU A 242 28.99 32.82 -9.78
CA LEU A 242 29.87 31.74 -9.32
C LEU A 242 29.08 30.47 -8.95
N PHE A 243 27.89 30.64 -8.37
CA PHE A 243 27.05 29.54 -7.89
C PHE A 243 25.92 29.17 -8.85
N ARG A 244 25.86 29.78 -10.03
CA ARG A 244 24.85 29.48 -11.05
C ARG A 244 24.93 28.02 -11.48
N THR A 245 23.84 27.27 -11.30
CA THR A 245 23.75 25.88 -11.73
C THR A 245 23.71 25.79 -13.26
N ARG A 246 24.46 24.83 -13.83
CA ARG A 246 24.46 24.51 -15.27
C ARG A 246 23.09 23.90 -15.65
N PRO A 247 22.36 24.42 -16.67
CA PRO A 247 21.07 23.83 -17.07
C PRO A 247 21.12 22.80 -18.21
N LYS A 248 22.21 22.66 -18.99
CA LYS A 248 22.11 22.07 -20.35
C LYS A 248 22.89 20.78 -20.66
N ASP A 249 23.87 20.35 -19.86
CA ASP A 249 24.76 19.25 -20.30
C ASP A 249 24.30 17.82 -19.89
N ARG A 250 23.16 17.66 -19.19
CA ARG A 250 22.67 16.34 -18.69
C ARG A 250 21.15 16.22 -18.56
N LEU A 251 20.37 16.92 -19.39
CA LEU A 251 18.94 16.59 -19.47
C LEU A 251 18.79 15.15 -20.01
N LEU A 252 17.67 14.49 -19.69
CA LEU A 252 17.35 13.15 -20.21
C LEU A 252 17.62 13.10 -21.73
N SER A 253 18.47 12.15 -22.15
CA SER A 253 18.62 11.85 -23.57
C SER A 253 17.38 11.10 -24.08
N GLY A 254 17.20 11.05 -25.41
CA GLY A 254 16.11 10.24 -25.99
C GLY A 254 16.20 8.77 -25.62
N GLN A 255 17.42 8.23 -25.50
CA GLN A 255 17.64 6.86 -25.04
C GLN A 255 17.30 6.68 -23.55
N ASP A 256 17.64 7.66 -22.69
CA ASP A 256 17.25 7.60 -21.27
C ASP A 256 15.73 7.58 -21.10
N GLU A 257 14.99 8.35 -21.91
CA GLU A 257 13.52 8.33 -21.88
C GLU A 257 12.95 6.97 -22.30
N VAL A 258 13.53 6.32 -23.32
CA VAL A 258 13.15 4.95 -23.76
C VAL A 258 13.41 3.93 -22.66
N ASP A 259 14.59 3.97 -22.05
CA ASP A 259 14.98 3.01 -21.01
C ASP A 259 14.14 3.18 -19.72
N ILE A 260 13.81 4.43 -19.34
CA ILE A 260 12.90 4.71 -18.23
C ILE A 260 11.50 4.15 -18.53
N ARG A 261 10.99 4.33 -19.75
CA ARG A 261 9.67 3.82 -20.15
C ARG A 261 9.61 2.29 -20.15
N ARG A 262 10.70 1.60 -20.52
CA ARG A 262 10.82 0.13 -20.32
C ARG A 262 10.70 -0.24 -18.85
N LEU A 263 11.48 0.39 -17.97
CA LEU A 263 11.39 0.13 -16.53
C LEU A 263 10.00 0.45 -15.95
N LEU A 264 9.31 1.46 -16.48
CA LEU A 264 7.93 1.77 -16.09
C LEU A 264 6.92 0.74 -16.59
N HIS A 265 7.15 0.12 -17.75
CA HIS A 265 6.33 -1.00 -18.22
C HIS A 265 6.50 -2.22 -17.31
N ASP A 266 7.75 -2.56 -16.95
CA ASP A 266 8.05 -3.74 -16.14
C ASP A 266 7.74 -3.56 -14.63
N HIS A 267 7.86 -2.34 -14.11
CA HIS A 267 7.86 -2.08 -12.66
C HIS A 267 7.03 -0.85 -12.21
N GLY A 268 6.29 -0.21 -13.11
CA GLY A 268 5.59 1.06 -12.85
C GLY A 268 4.32 0.97 -11.98
N ASP A 269 3.81 -0.23 -11.67
CA ASP A 269 2.57 -0.40 -10.89
C ASP A 269 2.70 0.02 -9.42
N ARG A 270 3.92 0.19 -8.89
CA ARG A 270 4.17 0.39 -7.46
C ARG A 270 3.95 1.82 -6.97
N ASP A 271 4.14 2.79 -7.86
CA ASP A 271 4.11 4.20 -7.49
C ASP A 271 3.36 5.02 -8.55
N SER A 272 2.27 5.65 -8.14
CA SER A 272 1.42 6.52 -8.97
C SER A 272 2.14 7.74 -9.53
N LEU A 273 3.28 8.12 -8.95
CA LEU A 273 4.08 9.27 -9.41
C LEU A 273 5.25 8.86 -10.32
N ALA A 274 5.46 7.56 -10.54
CA ALA A 274 6.61 7.03 -11.27
C ALA A 274 6.69 7.55 -12.72
N TYR A 275 5.55 7.69 -13.40
CA TYR A 275 5.51 8.11 -14.81
C TYR A 275 6.03 9.54 -15.02
N PHE A 276 5.96 10.41 -14.00
CA PHE A 276 6.52 11.76 -14.04
C PHE A 276 8.06 11.77 -14.07
N ALA A 277 8.72 10.63 -13.89
CA ALA A 277 10.16 10.49 -14.13
C ALA A 277 10.56 10.76 -15.59
N THR A 278 9.60 10.62 -16.54
CA THR A 278 9.83 10.84 -17.97
C THR A 278 9.94 12.31 -18.39
N ARG A 279 9.77 13.26 -17.46
CA ARG A 279 9.85 14.70 -17.75
C ARG A 279 11.24 15.10 -18.27
N ARG A 280 11.28 15.74 -19.44
CA ARG A 280 12.52 16.16 -20.13
C ARG A 280 13.29 17.29 -19.44
N ASP A 281 12.75 17.90 -18.38
CA ASP A 281 13.47 18.86 -17.54
C ASP A 281 14.23 18.21 -16.37
N LYS A 282 14.19 16.88 -16.28
CA LYS A 282 14.95 16.05 -15.33
C LYS A 282 16.23 15.48 -15.96
N SER A 283 17.12 15.04 -15.10
CA SER A 283 18.32 14.25 -15.35
C SER A 283 18.12 12.86 -14.71
N ALA A 284 18.80 11.83 -15.22
CA ALA A 284 18.74 10.48 -14.66
C ALA A 284 20.12 10.00 -14.17
N ILE A 285 20.15 9.34 -13.03
CA ILE A 285 21.31 8.58 -12.55
C ILE A 285 20.93 7.12 -12.39
N TRP A 286 21.62 6.29 -13.18
CA TRP A 286 21.39 4.86 -13.28
C TRP A 286 22.19 4.10 -12.23
N SER A 287 21.63 3.00 -11.74
CA SER A 287 22.42 1.99 -11.04
C SER A 287 23.52 1.43 -11.95
N PRO A 288 24.61 0.88 -11.39
CA PRO A 288 25.66 0.22 -12.17
C PRO A 288 25.14 -0.92 -13.05
N SER A 289 24.05 -1.58 -12.65
CA SER A 289 23.37 -2.64 -13.41
C SER A 289 22.42 -2.10 -14.49
N ARG A 290 22.12 -0.79 -14.49
CA ARG A 290 21.09 -0.12 -15.30
C ARG A 290 19.67 -0.70 -15.16
N LYS A 291 19.40 -1.48 -14.12
CA LYS A 291 18.06 -2.01 -13.81
C LYS A 291 17.17 -1.04 -13.03
N SER A 292 17.73 0.09 -12.62
CA SER A 292 17.03 1.11 -11.85
C SER A 292 17.67 2.49 -12.05
N THR A 293 16.91 3.55 -11.75
CA THR A 293 17.37 4.93 -11.91
C THR A 293 16.68 5.90 -10.97
N VAL A 294 17.39 6.94 -10.55
CA VAL A 294 16.84 8.09 -9.82
C VAL A 294 16.80 9.28 -10.77
N THR A 295 15.61 9.82 -11.01
CA THR A 295 15.45 11.04 -11.80
C THR A 295 15.39 12.26 -10.90
N TYR A 296 16.09 13.33 -11.26
CA TYR A 296 16.24 14.51 -10.42
C TYR A 296 16.43 15.78 -11.25
N ARG A 297 16.25 16.93 -10.60
CA ARG A 297 16.54 18.26 -11.17
C ARG A 297 17.25 19.12 -10.14
N VAL A 298 18.22 19.91 -10.59
CA VAL A 298 18.96 20.80 -9.67
C VAL A 298 18.35 22.19 -9.65
N VAL A 299 17.79 22.60 -8.51
CA VAL A 299 17.17 23.90 -8.31
C VAL A 299 17.86 24.63 -7.16
N ASN A 300 18.43 25.81 -7.43
CA ASN A 300 19.18 26.61 -6.43
C ASN A 300 20.23 25.79 -5.64
N GLY A 301 20.86 24.81 -6.30
CA GLY A 301 21.86 23.89 -5.76
C GLY A 301 21.33 22.90 -4.72
N VAL A 302 20.05 22.58 -4.79
CA VAL A 302 19.43 21.37 -4.25
C VAL A 302 19.26 20.40 -5.41
N SER A 303 19.74 19.17 -5.27
CA SER A 303 19.47 18.07 -6.20
C SER A 303 18.15 17.44 -5.77
N LEU A 304 17.05 17.81 -6.44
CA LEU A 304 15.71 17.42 -6.06
C LEU A 304 15.25 16.24 -6.92
N ALA A 305 15.15 15.06 -6.34
CA ALA A 305 14.47 13.91 -6.93
C ALA A 305 12.97 13.98 -6.63
N SER A 306 12.17 13.27 -7.42
CA SER A 306 10.72 13.14 -7.21
C SER A 306 10.33 11.68 -7.26
N ALA A 307 9.39 11.27 -6.40
CA ALA A 307 8.85 9.92 -6.36
C ALA A 307 9.91 8.85 -6.00
N ASP A 308 9.53 7.57 -6.12
CA ASP A 308 10.42 6.45 -5.85
C ASP A 308 11.47 6.28 -6.96
N PRO A 309 12.59 5.57 -6.71
CA PRO A 309 13.47 5.12 -7.78
C PRO A 309 12.69 4.23 -8.78
N ILE A 310 12.97 4.39 -10.07
CA ILE A 310 12.28 3.63 -11.12
C ILE A 310 13.06 2.34 -11.40
N GLY A 311 12.36 1.21 -11.54
CA GLY A 311 12.94 -0.08 -11.88
C GLY A 311 12.99 -1.06 -10.71
N ASP A 312 13.86 -2.07 -10.81
CA ASP A 312 13.96 -3.17 -9.84
C ASP A 312 14.36 -2.69 -8.43
N PRO A 313 13.55 -2.95 -7.38
CA PRO A 313 13.82 -2.58 -6.00
C PRO A 313 15.15 -3.09 -5.44
N GLU A 314 15.60 -4.27 -5.87
CA GLU A 314 16.90 -4.80 -5.44
C GLU A 314 18.05 -3.93 -5.92
N SER A 315 17.85 -3.24 -7.04
CA SER A 315 18.80 -2.30 -7.62
C SER A 315 18.58 -0.85 -7.15
N TRP A 316 17.61 -0.55 -6.29
CA TRP A 316 17.41 0.82 -5.78
C TRP A 316 18.57 1.34 -4.93
N PRO A 317 19.08 0.60 -3.92
CA PRO A 317 20.19 1.10 -3.10
C PRO A 317 21.42 1.59 -3.90
N PRO A 318 21.93 0.85 -4.91
CA PRO A 318 23.06 1.34 -5.68
C PRO A 318 22.72 2.52 -6.62
N ALA A 319 21.46 2.68 -7.08
CA ALA A 319 21.05 3.89 -7.81
C ALA A 319 21.02 5.12 -6.89
N ILE A 320 20.47 4.96 -5.68
CA ILE A 320 20.43 6.03 -4.66
C ILE A 320 21.86 6.43 -4.26
N GLU A 321 22.75 5.46 -4.02
CA GLU A 321 24.16 5.73 -3.68
C GLU A 321 24.85 6.54 -4.79
N ALA A 322 24.67 6.15 -6.06
CA ALA A 322 25.23 6.85 -7.21
C ALA A 322 24.71 8.29 -7.33
N TRP A 323 23.41 8.51 -7.10
CA TRP A 323 22.82 9.85 -7.12
C TRP A 323 23.33 10.72 -5.97
N LEU A 324 23.44 10.18 -4.76
CA LEU A 324 24.00 10.88 -3.60
C LEU A 324 25.48 11.22 -3.81
N GLU A 325 26.26 10.34 -4.43
CA GLU A 325 27.64 10.63 -4.82
C GLU A 325 27.74 11.80 -5.80
N GLU A 326 26.84 11.88 -6.78
CA GLU A 326 26.79 13.01 -7.70
C GLU A 326 26.41 14.31 -6.99
N ALA A 327 25.39 14.29 -6.14
CA ALA A 327 25.00 15.44 -5.33
C ALA A 327 26.18 15.95 -4.48
N ARG A 328 26.93 15.03 -3.85
CA ARG A 328 28.16 15.33 -3.11
C ARG A 328 29.24 15.93 -4.03
N HIS A 329 29.49 15.35 -5.20
CA HIS A 329 30.53 15.82 -6.12
C HIS A 329 30.40 17.32 -6.47
N PHE A 330 29.16 17.80 -6.63
CA PHE A 330 28.88 19.21 -6.94
C PHE A 330 28.52 20.07 -5.72
N GLY A 331 28.46 19.48 -4.52
CA GLY A 331 28.05 20.17 -3.29
C GLY A 331 26.59 20.63 -3.33
N TRP A 332 25.72 19.83 -3.95
CA TRP A 332 24.28 20.00 -3.92
C TRP A 332 23.69 19.31 -2.69
N ALA A 333 22.67 19.93 -2.08
CA ALA A 333 21.91 19.26 -1.03
C ALA A 333 20.94 18.28 -1.70
N PRO A 334 21.01 16.96 -1.45
CA PRO A 334 20.07 16.01 -2.00
C PRO A 334 18.74 16.10 -1.25
N ALA A 335 17.64 16.02 -1.99
CA ALA A 335 16.29 15.95 -1.44
C ALA A 335 15.41 15.13 -2.37
N VAL A 336 14.40 14.47 -1.81
CA VAL A 336 13.38 13.71 -2.58
C VAL A 336 12.01 14.21 -2.18
N MET A 337 11.14 14.46 -3.16
CA MET A 337 9.77 14.90 -2.91
C MET A 337 8.76 13.84 -3.37
N GLY A 338 7.80 13.53 -2.51
CA GLY A 338 6.66 12.68 -2.86
C GLY A 338 7.00 11.19 -2.94
N ALA A 339 8.03 10.74 -2.22
CA ALA A 339 8.33 9.31 -2.14
C ALA A 339 7.18 8.56 -1.45
N SER A 340 6.89 7.34 -1.89
CA SER A 340 6.02 6.41 -1.18
C SER A 340 6.69 5.98 0.13
N GLU A 341 5.97 5.26 0.98
CA GLU A 341 6.55 4.66 2.19
C GLU A 341 7.73 3.73 1.86
N VAL A 342 7.58 2.86 0.87
CA VAL A 342 8.62 1.90 0.46
C VAL A 342 9.85 2.61 -0.11
N GLY A 343 9.64 3.64 -0.94
CA GLY A 343 10.74 4.46 -1.46
C GLY A 343 11.42 5.26 -0.36
N ALA A 344 10.65 5.84 0.57
CA ALA A 344 11.18 6.58 1.71
C ALA A 344 12.09 5.69 2.57
N GLU A 345 11.71 4.44 2.85
CA GLU A 345 12.57 3.48 3.55
C GLU A 345 13.89 3.21 2.82
N ALA A 346 13.88 3.12 1.48
CA ALA A 346 15.09 2.94 0.68
C ALA A 346 16.02 4.17 0.78
N TYR A 347 15.46 5.37 0.71
CA TYR A 347 16.20 6.62 0.88
C TYR A 347 16.74 6.82 2.30
N VAL A 348 15.98 6.45 3.33
CA VAL A 348 16.39 6.52 4.74
C VAL A 348 17.55 5.56 5.01
N ARG A 349 17.50 4.34 4.47
CA ARG A 349 18.62 3.38 4.54
C ARG A 349 19.92 3.92 3.90
N ALA A 350 19.81 4.83 2.93
CA ALA A 350 20.94 5.50 2.31
C ALA A 350 21.44 6.75 3.06
N GLY A 351 20.84 7.08 4.22
CA GLY A 351 21.28 8.16 5.12
C GLY A 351 20.53 9.47 4.98
N LEU A 352 19.31 9.48 4.41
CA LEU A 352 18.41 10.63 4.41
C LEU A 352 17.46 10.60 5.61
N GLU A 353 17.02 11.77 6.08
CA GLU A 353 15.94 11.93 7.06
C GLU A 353 14.59 12.10 6.33
N ALA A 354 13.53 11.54 6.91
CA ALA A 354 12.17 11.62 6.36
C ALA A 354 11.28 12.57 7.16
N LEU A 355 10.50 13.38 6.43
CA LEU A 355 9.44 14.22 6.97
C LEU A 355 8.15 13.93 6.20
N SER A 356 7.05 13.70 6.91
CA SER A 356 5.73 13.56 6.28
C SER A 356 5.41 14.82 5.48
N LEU A 357 5.19 14.65 4.18
CA LEU A 357 4.88 15.73 3.25
C LEU A 357 3.37 15.93 3.13
N GLY A 358 2.58 14.85 3.13
CA GLY A 358 1.13 14.87 2.95
C GLY A 358 0.61 13.52 2.48
N ASP A 359 -0.66 13.46 2.07
CA ASP A 359 -1.32 12.21 1.69
C ASP A 359 -1.93 12.28 0.29
N GLU A 360 -1.78 11.24 -0.50
CA GLU A 360 -2.30 11.05 -1.85
C GLU A 360 -3.73 10.56 -1.84
N ALA A 361 -4.60 11.16 -2.65
CA ALA A 361 -5.98 10.76 -2.80
C ALA A 361 -6.10 9.73 -3.95
N ILE A 362 -6.37 8.47 -3.62
CA ILE A 362 -6.56 7.38 -4.58
C ILE A 362 -8.04 6.98 -4.60
N ILE A 363 -8.64 6.92 -5.78
CA ILE A 363 -10.00 6.42 -5.99
C ILE A 363 -9.90 5.03 -6.61
N GLU A 364 -10.35 4.02 -5.87
CA GLU A 364 -10.59 2.67 -6.37
C GLU A 364 -11.96 2.60 -7.05
N PHE A 365 -12.00 2.21 -8.33
CA PHE A 365 -13.23 2.27 -9.13
C PHE A 365 -14.30 1.30 -8.63
N SER A 366 -13.90 0.20 -8.00
CA SER A 366 -14.83 -0.74 -7.37
C SER A 366 -15.50 -0.18 -6.12
N GLN A 367 -14.91 0.85 -5.50
CA GLN A 367 -15.43 1.48 -4.28
C GLN A 367 -16.19 2.79 -4.58
N PHE A 368 -15.88 3.45 -5.70
CA PHE A 368 -16.52 4.69 -6.10
C PHE A 368 -17.96 4.47 -6.57
N THR A 369 -18.92 5.13 -5.90
CA THR A 369 -20.31 5.19 -6.33
C THR A 369 -20.82 6.62 -6.27
N LEU A 370 -21.75 7.00 -7.15
CA LEU A 370 -22.46 8.27 -7.02
C LEU A 370 -23.65 8.16 -6.06
N ASP A 371 -24.03 6.96 -5.63
CA ASP A 371 -25.12 6.71 -4.71
C ASP A 371 -24.68 6.94 -3.24
N GLY A 372 -25.63 7.16 -2.33
CA GLY A 372 -25.34 7.39 -0.91
C GLY A 372 -25.48 8.85 -0.44
N ARG A 373 -25.49 9.04 0.89
CA ARG A 373 -25.77 10.35 1.53
C ARG A 373 -24.55 11.27 1.50
N HIS A 374 -23.36 10.71 1.66
CA HIS A 374 -22.08 11.42 1.66
C HIS A 374 -21.71 11.94 0.25
N MET A 375 -22.01 11.19 -0.83
CA MET A 375 -21.83 11.62 -2.23
C MET A 375 -22.87 12.62 -2.74
N ARG A 376 -23.79 13.10 -1.89
CA ARG A 376 -24.90 13.99 -2.31
C ARG A 376 -24.43 15.23 -3.06
N ALA A 377 -23.34 15.85 -2.61
CA ALA A 377 -22.81 17.07 -3.24
C ALA A 377 -22.30 16.79 -4.67
N VAL A 378 -21.51 15.71 -4.84
CA VAL A 378 -20.98 15.27 -6.13
C VAL A 378 -22.12 14.84 -7.05
N ARG A 379 -23.03 13.98 -6.59
CA ARG A 379 -24.21 13.53 -7.36
C ARG A 379 -25.08 14.69 -7.83
N GLN A 380 -25.34 15.67 -6.96
CA GLN A 380 -26.14 16.84 -7.33
C GLN A 380 -25.45 17.76 -8.35
N ALA A 381 -24.11 17.81 -8.33
CA ALA A 381 -23.33 18.54 -9.33
C ALA A 381 -23.40 17.83 -10.68
N VAL A 382 -23.17 16.51 -10.71
CA VAL A 382 -23.21 15.68 -11.92
C VAL A 382 -24.60 15.69 -12.56
N HIS A 383 -25.65 15.32 -11.81
CA HIS A 383 -27.02 15.25 -12.34
C HIS A 383 -27.59 16.59 -12.77
N ARG A 384 -27.04 17.71 -12.27
CA ARG A 384 -27.43 19.05 -12.70
C ARG A 384 -26.88 19.32 -14.09
N LEU A 385 -25.58 19.14 -14.28
CA LEU A 385 -24.93 19.35 -15.58
C LEU A 385 -25.48 18.40 -16.65
N GLU A 386 -25.74 17.14 -16.31
CA GLU A 386 -26.41 16.20 -17.22
C GLU A 386 -27.80 16.69 -17.66
N ARG A 387 -28.59 17.24 -16.72
CA ARG A 387 -29.91 17.81 -17.03
C ARG A 387 -29.82 19.07 -17.89
N ASP A 388 -28.79 19.87 -17.67
CA ASP A 388 -28.51 21.09 -18.43
C ASP A 388 -27.87 20.80 -19.80
N GLY A 389 -27.73 19.51 -20.15
CA GLY A 389 -27.35 19.05 -21.49
C GLY A 389 -25.84 18.91 -21.72
N TYR A 390 -25.04 18.91 -20.65
CA TYR A 390 -23.60 18.69 -20.74
C TYR A 390 -23.30 17.23 -21.12
N THR A 391 -22.22 17.04 -21.87
CA THR A 391 -21.75 15.71 -22.30
C THR A 391 -20.28 15.52 -21.94
N THR A 392 -19.90 14.27 -21.67
CA THR A 392 -18.52 13.89 -21.33
C THR A 392 -17.90 13.03 -22.42
N ARG A 393 -16.58 13.07 -22.53
CA ARG A 393 -15.82 12.21 -23.43
C ARG A 393 -14.52 11.77 -22.77
N VAL A 394 -14.26 10.46 -22.77
CA VAL A 394 -13.03 9.87 -22.22
C VAL A 394 -12.34 9.06 -23.30
N ARG A 395 -11.08 9.36 -23.62
CA ARG A 395 -10.31 8.72 -24.69
C ARG A 395 -8.83 8.67 -24.34
N ARG A 396 -8.08 7.72 -24.91
CA ARG A 396 -6.61 7.76 -24.84
C ARG A 396 -6.06 8.81 -25.80
N HIS A 397 -4.93 9.41 -25.48
CA HIS A 397 -4.28 10.45 -26.29
C HIS A 397 -4.02 9.96 -27.73
N ARG A 398 -3.63 8.69 -27.90
CA ARG A 398 -3.39 8.08 -29.23
C ARG A 398 -4.64 8.00 -30.12
N ASP A 399 -5.83 8.03 -29.52
CA ASP A 399 -7.11 7.93 -30.24
C ASP A 399 -7.67 9.32 -30.59
N ILE A 400 -6.94 10.39 -30.27
CA ILE A 400 -7.34 11.78 -30.52
C ILE A 400 -6.62 12.29 -31.78
N PRO A 401 -7.37 12.69 -32.83
CA PRO A 401 -6.79 13.32 -34.02
C PRO A 401 -5.93 14.56 -33.68
N GLU A 402 -4.85 14.79 -34.43
CA GLU A 402 -3.89 15.88 -34.16
C GLU A 402 -4.54 17.27 -34.16
N ASP A 403 -5.51 17.52 -35.04
CA ASP A 403 -6.27 18.77 -35.12
C ASP A 403 -7.12 19.00 -33.86
N GLN A 404 -7.77 17.93 -33.36
CA GLN A 404 -8.51 17.98 -32.09
C GLN A 404 -7.58 18.17 -30.90
N MET A 405 -6.44 17.49 -30.86
CA MET A 405 -5.45 17.66 -29.78
C MET A 405 -4.91 19.10 -29.75
N ALA A 406 -4.68 19.72 -30.92
CA ALA A 406 -4.27 21.12 -31.00
C ALA A 406 -5.34 22.10 -30.48
N GLU A 407 -6.63 21.77 -30.60
CA GLU A 407 -7.71 22.51 -29.95
C GLU A 407 -7.70 22.34 -28.44
N VAL A 408 -7.53 21.11 -27.93
CA VAL A 408 -7.42 20.81 -26.50
C VAL A 408 -6.26 21.62 -25.88
N ILE A 409 -5.09 21.63 -26.52
CA ILE A 409 -3.91 22.38 -26.04
C ILE A 409 -4.20 23.88 -26.01
N ARG A 410 -4.82 24.43 -27.07
CA ARG A 410 -5.20 25.86 -27.10
C ARG A 410 -6.17 26.25 -25.98
N ASP A 411 -7.13 25.39 -25.67
CA ASP A 411 -8.08 25.61 -24.58
C ASP A 411 -7.38 25.51 -23.21
N ALA A 412 -6.53 24.50 -23.01
CA ALA A 412 -5.75 24.31 -21.79
C ALA A 412 -4.79 25.50 -21.52
N ASP A 413 -4.20 26.05 -22.58
CA ASP A 413 -3.35 27.24 -22.54
C ASP A 413 -4.16 28.51 -22.20
N ARG A 414 -5.35 28.66 -22.80
CA ARG A 414 -6.25 29.81 -22.57
C ARG A 414 -6.77 29.85 -21.13
N TRP A 415 -7.07 28.69 -20.55
CA TRP A 415 -7.57 28.56 -19.17
C TRP A 415 -6.45 28.51 -18.11
N ARG A 416 -5.21 28.86 -18.48
CA ARG A 416 -4.06 28.84 -17.56
C ARG A 416 -4.01 30.11 -16.70
N ASP A 417 -3.93 29.95 -15.39
CA ASP A 417 -3.87 31.06 -14.41
C ASP A 417 -2.47 31.69 -14.23
N THR A 418 -1.37 30.99 -14.56
CA THR A 418 0.03 31.45 -14.35
C THR A 418 0.92 31.18 -15.57
N ASP A 419 1.96 32.00 -15.80
CA ASP A 419 2.88 31.89 -16.95
C ASP A 419 3.69 30.55 -16.99
N ASN A 420 3.88 29.88 -15.85
CA ASN A 420 4.58 28.59 -15.76
C ASN A 420 3.60 27.45 -15.42
N GLU A 421 3.85 26.27 -15.99
CA GLU A 421 3.16 25.03 -15.63
C GLU A 421 3.57 24.58 -14.23
N ARG A 422 2.58 24.30 -13.37
CA ARG A 422 2.77 23.80 -12.00
C ARG A 422 3.00 22.29 -12.05
N GLY A 423 3.81 21.76 -11.12
CA GLY A 423 4.03 20.31 -11.00
C GLY A 423 5.43 19.86 -11.42
N PHE A 424 6.33 19.55 -10.47
CA PHE A 424 7.59 18.83 -10.73
C PHE A 424 7.45 17.33 -10.42
N SER A 425 6.67 17.02 -9.40
CA SER A 425 6.33 15.66 -8.95
C SER A 425 4.99 15.14 -9.51
N MET A 426 4.10 16.02 -10.00
CA MET A 426 2.69 15.71 -10.28
C MET A 426 2.16 16.23 -11.62
N ALA A 427 3.03 16.65 -12.53
CA ALA A 427 2.65 17.04 -13.89
C ALA A 427 3.77 16.67 -14.86
N LEU A 428 3.46 16.39 -16.12
CA LEU A 428 4.40 16.14 -17.21
C LEU A 428 4.78 17.45 -17.91
N GLY A 429 3.85 18.41 -17.95
CA GLY A 429 4.04 19.70 -18.60
C GLY A 429 4.19 19.62 -20.13
N ARG A 430 3.58 18.61 -20.75
CA ARG A 430 3.66 18.35 -22.21
C ARG A 430 2.41 17.65 -22.77
N LEU A 431 1.24 18.27 -22.63
CA LEU A 431 -0.01 17.71 -23.17
C LEU A 431 0.09 17.46 -24.68
N GLY A 432 -0.30 16.26 -25.13
CA GLY A 432 -0.31 15.88 -26.54
C GLY A 432 1.03 15.40 -27.12
N ASP A 433 2.03 15.10 -26.29
CA ASP A 433 3.27 14.45 -26.77
C ASP A 433 2.94 13.07 -27.39
N PRO A 434 3.41 12.74 -28.60
CA PRO A 434 3.13 11.47 -29.27
C PRO A 434 3.54 10.23 -28.48
N LEU A 435 4.54 10.34 -27.60
CA LEU A 435 4.98 9.24 -26.73
C LEU A 435 4.06 8.98 -25.54
N ASP A 436 3.20 9.94 -25.21
CA ASP A 436 2.25 9.88 -24.11
C ASP A 436 0.88 9.40 -24.60
N GLY A 437 0.85 8.58 -25.66
CA GLY A 437 -0.37 8.03 -26.26
C GLY A 437 -1.21 7.16 -25.33
N GLN A 438 -0.61 6.61 -24.25
CA GLN A 438 -1.31 5.85 -23.22
C GLN A 438 -2.02 6.74 -22.18
N CYS A 439 -1.69 8.03 -22.10
CA CYS A 439 -2.40 8.97 -21.24
C CYS A 439 -3.88 9.05 -21.65
N VAL A 440 -4.74 9.34 -20.68
CA VAL A 440 -6.19 9.44 -20.88
C VAL A 440 -6.62 10.88 -20.75
N LEU A 441 -7.43 11.35 -21.69
CA LEU A 441 -8.05 12.66 -21.67
C LEU A 441 -9.55 12.50 -21.39
N THR A 442 -10.02 13.20 -20.37
CA THR A 442 -11.45 13.38 -20.07
C THR A 442 -11.84 14.82 -20.35
N GLU A 443 -12.90 15.01 -21.12
CA GLU A 443 -13.41 16.31 -21.56
C GLU A 443 -14.88 16.46 -21.18
N VAL A 444 -15.31 17.68 -20.86
CA VAL A 444 -16.73 18.03 -20.69
C VAL A 444 -17.10 19.14 -21.67
N PHE A 445 -18.25 18.97 -22.33
CA PHE A 445 -18.83 19.92 -23.28
C PHE A 445 -20.20 20.38 -22.78
N ASP A 446 -20.54 21.65 -23.01
CA ASP A 446 -21.89 22.18 -22.74
C ASP A 446 -22.91 21.72 -23.80
N ALA A 447 -24.18 22.13 -23.64
CA ALA A 447 -25.27 21.82 -24.55
C ALA A 447 -25.09 22.42 -25.96
N GLN A 448 -24.21 23.40 -26.13
CA GLN A 448 -23.87 24.00 -27.42
C GLN A 448 -22.65 23.33 -28.07
N GLY A 449 -22.04 22.35 -27.40
CA GLY A 449 -20.88 21.60 -27.86
C GLY A 449 -19.54 22.31 -27.62
N ALA A 450 -19.50 23.39 -26.82
CA ALA A 450 -18.24 24.04 -26.47
C ALA A 450 -17.59 23.33 -25.26
N ARG A 451 -16.26 23.17 -25.28
CA ARG A 451 -15.50 22.52 -24.20
C ARG A 451 -15.49 23.43 -22.97
N GLN A 452 -15.81 22.87 -21.81
CA GLN A 452 -15.92 23.60 -20.52
C GLN A 452 -14.86 23.16 -19.50
N GLY A 453 -14.25 22.00 -19.71
CA GLY A 453 -13.15 21.51 -18.88
C GLY A 453 -12.45 20.31 -19.49
N LEU A 454 -11.24 20.05 -19.01
CA LEU A 454 -10.45 18.87 -19.35
C LEU A 454 -9.62 18.36 -18.17
N LEU A 455 -9.48 17.05 -18.08
CA LEU A 455 -8.53 16.32 -17.24
C LEU A 455 -7.63 15.46 -18.12
N SER A 456 -6.33 15.47 -17.90
CA SER A 456 -5.40 14.50 -18.47
C SER A 456 -4.79 13.66 -17.37
N PHE A 457 -4.67 12.36 -17.61
CA PHE A 457 -4.15 11.38 -16.68
C PHE A 457 -2.99 10.61 -17.31
N SER A 458 -1.89 10.54 -16.58
CA SER A 458 -0.72 9.73 -16.92
C SER A 458 -0.91 8.26 -16.46
N PRO A 459 -0.28 7.29 -17.13
CA PRO A 459 -0.32 5.89 -16.71
C PRO A 459 0.31 5.68 -15.32
N TRP A 460 -0.36 4.90 -14.48
CA TRP A 460 0.22 4.32 -13.27
C TRP A 460 0.24 2.80 -13.45
N GLY A 461 1.35 2.32 -14.03
CA GLY A 461 1.50 0.94 -14.47
C GLY A 461 0.45 0.52 -15.50
N THR A 462 -0.04 -0.72 -15.45
CA THR A 462 -0.97 -1.23 -16.46
C THR A 462 -2.44 -0.95 -16.16
N ARG A 463 -2.78 -0.82 -14.87
CA ARG A 463 -4.18 -0.76 -14.39
C ARG A 463 -4.55 0.54 -13.68
N GLY A 464 -3.59 1.40 -13.37
CA GLY A 464 -3.82 2.67 -12.70
C GLY A 464 -3.64 3.89 -13.60
N MET A 465 -4.15 5.02 -13.11
CA MET A 465 -3.90 6.35 -13.69
C MET A 465 -3.55 7.37 -12.62
N SER A 466 -2.81 8.41 -12.99
CA SER A 466 -2.43 9.51 -12.09
C SER A 466 -2.67 10.86 -12.74
N LEU A 467 -3.34 11.77 -12.04
CA LEU A 467 -3.76 13.07 -12.56
C LEU A 467 -2.55 13.91 -12.98
N ASP A 468 -2.47 14.23 -14.27
CA ASP A 468 -1.38 15.03 -14.86
C ASP A 468 -1.79 16.50 -15.01
N LEU A 469 -2.95 16.75 -15.60
CA LEU A 469 -3.42 18.09 -15.92
C LEU A 469 -4.89 18.26 -15.56
N MET A 470 -5.20 19.37 -14.90
CA MET A 470 -6.57 19.76 -14.56
C MET A 470 -6.82 21.20 -15.02
N ARG A 471 -7.78 21.39 -15.92
CA ARG A 471 -8.18 22.71 -16.43
C ARG A 471 -9.69 22.84 -16.57
N ARG A 472 -10.19 24.03 -16.27
CA ARG A 472 -11.61 24.37 -16.31
C ARG A 472 -11.78 25.78 -16.86
N ASP A 473 -12.76 26.01 -17.73
CA ASP A 473 -13.09 27.35 -18.19
C ASP A 473 -13.52 28.22 -16.99
N PRO A 474 -12.95 29.42 -16.77
CA PRO A 474 -13.40 30.34 -15.73
C PRO A 474 -14.89 30.71 -15.82
N GLY A 475 -15.49 30.66 -17.01
CA GLY A 475 -16.91 30.90 -17.26
C GLY A 475 -17.81 29.67 -17.10
N SER A 476 -17.25 28.49 -16.84
CA SER A 476 -18.03 27.24 -16.72
C SER A 476 -18.87 27.17 -15.45
N GLU A 477 -19.96 26.42 -15.54
CA GLU A 477 -20.83 26.14 -14.40
C GLU A 477 -20.14 25.33 -13.29
N ASN A 478 -20.68 25.43 -12.07
CA ASN A 478 -20.18 24.66 -10.94
C ASN A 478 -20.53 23.18 -11.10
N GLY A 479 -19.56 22.29 -10.87
CA GLY A 479 -19.73 20.83 -11.00
C GLY A 479 -18.95 20.18 -12.13
N VAL A 480 -18.33 20.96 -13.02
CA VAL A 480 -17.61 20.44 -14.20
C VAL A 480 -16.48 19.48 -13.79
N MET A 481 -15.81 19.72 -12.67
CA MET A 481 -14.75 18.83 -12.18
C MET A 481 -15.30 17.51 -11.65
N GLU A 482 -16.36 17.56 -10.86
CA GLU A 482 -17.11 16.42 -10.34
C GLU A 482 -17.59 15.52 -11.48
N THR A 483 -18.14 16.11 -12.54
CA THR A 483 -18.57 15.40 -13.74
C THR A 483 -17.42 14.74 -14.48
N MET A 484 -16.27 15.41 -14.63
CA MET A 484 -15.10 14.79 -15.27
C MET A 484 -14.52 13.63 -14.46
N VAL A 485 -14.40 13.76 -13.13
CA VAL A 485 -13.90 12.67 -12.28
C VAL A 485 -14.86 11.48 -12.34
N ALA A 486 -16.17 11.70 -12.17
CA ALA A 486 -17.17 10.64 -12.26
C ALA A 486 -17.19 9.96 -13.63
N ALA A 487 -17.09 10.73 -14.73
CA ALA A 487 -17.02 10.18 -16.08
C ALA A 487 -15.74 9.35 -16.31
N THR A 488 -14.61 9.76 -15.72
CA THR A 488 -13.35 9.02 -15.80
C THR A 488 -13.48 7.66 -15.11
N VAL A 489 -14.04 7.62 -13.91
CA VAL A 489 -14.29 6.37 -13.18
C VAL A 489 -15.26 5.46 -13.94
N ALA A 490 -16.37 6.02 -14.44
CA ALA A 490 -17.37 5.26 -15.21
C ALA A 490 -16.79 4.66 -16.51
N ALA A 491 -15.81 5.32 -17.12
CA ALA A 491 -15.13 4.82 -18.32
C ALA A 491 -14.08 3.73 -18.01
N GLY A 492 -13.73 3.51 -16.75
CA GLY A 492 -12.67 2.59 -16.30
C GLY A 492 -12.67 1.22 -16.97
N PRO A 493 -13.80 0.47 -16.97
CA PRO A 493 -13.89 -0.84 -17.62
C PRO A 493 -13.61 -0.81 -19.13
N VAL A 494 -13.93 0.30 -19.80
CA VAL A 494 -13.74 0.47 -21.25
C VAL A 494 -12.28 0.77 -21.58
N ILE A 495 -11.59 1.55 -20.72
CA ILE A 495 -10.20 1.93 -20.92
C ILE A 495 -9.20 0.97 -20.25
N GLY A 496 -9.67 0.00 -19.47
CA GLY A 496 -8.84 -1.02 -18.81
C GLY A 496 -8.12 -0.53 -17.56
N VAL A 497 -8.73 0.39 -16.81
CA VAL A 497 -8.19 0.99 -15.58
C VAL A 497 -9.17 0.75 -14.44
N ASP A 498 -8.66 0.50 -13.24
CA ASP A 498 -9.45 0.25 -12.03
C ASP A 498 -9.17 1.21 -10.87
N ARG A 499 -8.11 2.01 -10.95
CA ARG A 499 -7.75 2.97 -9.91
C ARG A 499 -7.19 4.28 -10.46
N LEU A 500 -7.42 5.35 -9.72
CA LEU A 500 -7.04 6.71 -10.13
C LEU A 500 -6.46 7.49 -8.95
N SER A 501 -5.26 8.05 -9.11
CA SER A 501 -4.74 9.09 -8.22
C SER A 501 -5.21 10.48 -8.65
N LEU A 502 -5.72 11.25 -7.69
CA LEU A 502 -6.06 12.68 -7.80
C LEU A 502 -4.94 13.59 -7.25
N ASN A 503 -3.69 13.08 -7.19
CA ASN A 503 -2.51 13.71 -6.59
C ASN A 503 -2.62 13.89 -5.06
N PHE A 504 -1.50 14.29 -4.42
CA PHE A 504 -1.39 14.37 -2.96
C PHE A 504 -1.51 15.78 -2.38
N ALA A 505 -2.17 15.86 -1.23
CA ALA A 505 -2.43 17.07 -0.48
C ALA A 505 -1.34 17.29 0.58
N VAL A 506 -0.49 18.30 0.35
CA VAL A 506 0.62 18.65 1.23
C VAL A 506 0.13 19.10 2.62
N MET A 507 0.72 18.53 3.67
CA MET A 507 0.56 18.86 5.09
C MET A 507 -0.80 18.54 5.73
N ARG A 508 -1.54 17.56 5.19
CA ARG A 508 -2.83 17.10 5.76
C ARG A 508 -2.77 16.77 7.25
N ALA A 509 -1.78 15.98 7.69
CA ALA A 509 -1.66 15.54 9.09
C ALA A 509 -1.73 16.70 10.11
N ILE A 510 -1.17 17.87 9.76
CA ILE A 510 -1.17 19.06 10.63
C ILE A 510 -2.56 19.72 10.70
N PHE A 511 -3.36 19.62 9.63
CA PHE A 511 -4.75 20.11 9.62
C PHE A 511 -5.69 19.19 10.43
N GLU A 512 -5.48 17.87 10.36
CA GLU A 512 -6.30 16.86 11.03
C GLU A 512 -6.00 16.77 12.54
N GLU A 513 -4.72 16.70 12.92
CA GLU A 513 -4.30 16.65 14.34
C GLU A 513 -4.48 18.00 15.06
N GLY A 514 -4.31 19.12 14.36
CA GLY A 514 -4.52 20.47 14.90
C GLY A 514 -5.99 20.81 15.17
N ALA A 515 -6.95 19.98 14.72
CA ALA A 515 -8.39 20.14 14.91
C ALA A 515 -8.96 19.26 16.04
N LYS A 516 -8.21 18.26 16.53
CA LYS A 516 -8.63 17.35 17.61
C LYS A 516 -8.61 18.06 18.97
N ILE A 517 -9.59 17.75 19.83
CA ILE A 517 -9.67 18.24 21.21
C ILE A 517 -8.52 17.59 22.01
N GLY A 518 -7.48 18.37 22.35
CA GLY A 518 -6.28 17.88 23.04
C GLY A 518 -4.95 18.34 22.41
N ALA A 519 -4.96 18.97 21.23
CA ALA A 519 -3.74 19.41 20.56
C ALA A 519 -2.93 20.43 21.39
N GLY A 520 -1.63 20.17 21.56
CA GLY A 520 -0.69 21.01 22.33
C GLY A 520 -0.47 22.42 21.76
N PRO A 521 0.16 23.35 22.52
CA PRO A 521 0.30 24.76 22.13
C PRO A 521 1.10 24.97 20.83
N VAL A 522 2.10 24.12 20.57
CA VAL A 522 2.95 24.20 19.37
C VAL A 522 2.17 23.83 18.10
N MET A 523 1.35 22.77 18.15
CA MET A 523 0.53 22.35 17.01
C MET A 523 -0.55 23.39 16.65
N ARG A 524 -1.12 24.08 17.64
CA ARG A 524 -2.06 25.19 17.40
C ARG A 524 -1.39 26.41 16.76
N ALA A 525 -0.18 26.77 17.20
CA ALA A 525 0.60 27.85 16.59
C ALA A 525 1.02 27.50 15.15
N SER A 526 1.41 26.25 14.91
CA SER A 526 1.75 25.71 13.59
C SER A 526 0.56 25.78 12.63
N ARG A 527 -0.63 25.36 13.08
CA ARG A 527 -1.89 25.52 12.34
C ARG A 527 -2.20 27.00 12.06
N GLY A 528 -2.04 27.89 13.03
CA GLY A 528 -2.26 29.33 12.85
C GLY A 528 -1.34 29.96 11.80
N PHE A 529 -0.06 29.58 11.80
CA PHE A 529 0.90 29.99 10.77
C PHE A 529 0.54 29.43 9.38
N LEU A 530 0.12 28.17 9.31
CA LEU A 530 -0.32 27.53 8.07
C LEU A 530 -1.62 28.14 7.52
N MET A 531 -2.56 28.54 8.37
CA MET A 531 -3.77 29.27 7.98
C MET A 531 -3.47 30.69 7.47
N PHE A 532 -2.40 31.31 7.95
CA PHE A 532 -1.90 32.58 7.41
C PHE A 532 -1.21 32.36 6.05
N ALA A 533 -0.42 31.29 5.93
CA ALA A 533 0.27 30.88 4.70
C ALA A 533 -0.68 30.37 3.60
N SER A 534 -1.81 29.76 3.96
CA SER A 534 -2.83 29.26 3.01
C SER A 534 -3.51 30.37 2.22
N ARG A 535 -3.47 31.62 2.70
CA ARG A 535 -3.89 32.82 1.95
C ARG A 535 -3.05 33.06 0.69
N TRP A 536 -1.85 32.45 0.59
CA TRP A 536 -0.96 32.56 -0.57
C TRP A 536 -0.75 31.25 -1.33
N TRP A 537 -1.04 30.08 -0.73
CA TRP A 537 -0.71 28.76 -1.32
C TRP A 537 -1.85 27.74 -1.47
N GLN A 538 -3.13 28.09 -1.21
CA GLN A 538 -4.32 27.27 -1.54
C GLN A 538 -4.27 25.76 -1.13
N LEU A 539 -3.57 25.41 -0.04
CA LEU A 539 -3.37 24.01 0.38
C LEU A 539 -4.67 23.34 0.90
N GLU A 540 -5.53 24.10 1.58
CA GLU A 540 -6.78 23.59 2.18
C GLU A 540 -7.87 23.28 1.12
N SER A 541 -7.88 24.03 0.00
CA SER A 541 -8.86 23.82 -1.06
C SER A 541 -8.64 22.53 -1.84
N LEU A 542 -7.39 22.05 -1.97
CA LEU A 542 -7.09 20.80 -2.66
C LEU A 542 -7.55 19.59 -1.83
N TYR A 543 -7.24 19.58 -0.53
CA TYR A 543 -7.73 18.56 0.40
C TYR A 543 -9.26 18.45 0.35
N ARG A 544 -9.97 19.57 0.59
CA ARG A 544 -11.45 19.59 0.56
C ARG A 544 -12.04 19.25 -0.82
N SER A 545 -11.32 19.56 -1.90
CA SER A 545 -11.74 19.22 -3.25
C SER A 545 -11.60 17.72 -3.54
N ASN A 546 -10.64 17.02 -2.93
CA ASN A 546 -10.45 15.59 -3.12
C ASN A 546 -11.26 14.75 -2.12
N GLU A 547 -11.38 15.21 -0.87
CA GLU A 547 -12.15 14.57 0.22
C GLU A 547 -13.60 14.26 -0.18
N LYS A 548 -14.22 15.10 -1.01
CA LYS A 548 -15.60 14.91 -1.48
C LYS A 548 -15.82 13.66 -2.36
N TYR A 549 -14.75 13.03 -2.83
CA TYR A 549 -14.80 11.80 -3.64
C TYR A 549 -14.51 10.54 -2.81
N GLU A 550 -14.33 10.68 -1.49
CA GLU A 550 -13.99 9.58 -0.57
C GLU A 550 -12.81 8.72 -1.03
N PRO A 551 -11.64 9.33 -1.28
CA PRO A 551 -10.46 8.57 -1.70
C PRO A 551 -9.81 7.82 -0.54
N ASP A 552 -9.12 6.74 -0.86
CA ASP A 552 -8.10 6.13 -0.02
C ASP A 552 -6.91 7.08 0.07
N TRP A 553 -6.41 7.30 1.29
CA TRP A 553 -5.33 8.25 1.53
C TRP A 553 -4.01 7.57 1.83
N VAL A 554 -3.02 7.78 0.95
CA VAL A 554 -1.71 7.12 1.03
C VAL A 554 -0.61 8.12 1.36
N PRO A 555 0.21 7.91 2.42
CA PRO A 555 1.20 8.88 2.86
C PRO A 555 2.35 9.06 1.87
N ARG A 556 2.81 10.30 1.74
CA ARG A 556 3.93 10.73 0.91
C ARG A 556 4.96 11.51 1.74
N TYR A 557 6.23 11.31 1.44
CA TYR A 557 7.35 11.81 2.25
C TYR A 557 8.26 12.79 1.50
N LEU A 558 8.81 13.74 2.24
CA LEU A 558 9.92 14.61 1.84
C LEU A 558 11.20 14.11 2.53
N LEU A 559 12.22 13.79 1.74
CA LEU A 559 13.49 13.27 2.24
C LEU A 559 14.59 14.33 2.07
N PHE A 560 15.50 14.45 3.04
CA PHE A 560 16.60 15.40 3.01
C PHE A 560 17.82 14.90 3.80
N GLU A 561 19.03 15.35 3.48
CA GLU A 561 20.26 14.86 4.15
C GLU A 561 20.42 15.39 5.57
N ARG A 562 20.10 16.66 5.82
CA ARG A 562 20.29 17.32 7.11
C ARG A 562 19.19 18.33 7.37
N SER A 563 18.73 18.42 8.60
CA SER A 563 17.64 19.34 8.98
C SER A 563 18.00 20.82 8.74
N GLY A 564 19.30 21.17 8.71
CA GLY A 564 19.78 22.52 8.35
C GLY A 564 19.59 22.92 6.88
N ASP A 565 19.34 21.96 5.98
CA ASP A 565 19.08 22.22 4.56
C ASP A 565 17.59 22.43 4.26
N LEU A 566 16.69 22.11 5.21
CA LEU A 566 15.25 22.13 5.03
C LEU A 566 14.68 23.46 4.48
N PRO A 567 15.10 24.66 4.94
CA PRO A 567 14.61 25.92 4.38
C PRO A 567 14.95 26.08 2.89
N ARG A 568 16.13 25.62 2.48
CA ARG A 568 16.58 25.70 1.10
C ARG A 568 15.89 24.65 0.23
N VAL A 569 15.71 23.44 0.77
CA VAL A 569 14.93 22.37 0.14
C VAL A 569 13.49 22.85 -0.09
N GLY A 570 12.86 23.47 0.89
CA GLY A 570 11.51 24.05 0.76
C GLY A 570 11.40 25.12 -0.34
N ILE A 571 12.38 26.03 -0.45
CA ILE A 571 12.40 27.03 -1.54
C ILE A 571 12.62 26.34 -2.90
N ALA A 572 13.52 25.36 -2.98
CA ALA A 572 13.79 24.63 -4.21
C ALA A 572 12.57 23.82 -4.66
N ALA A 573 11.91 23.15 -3.73
CA ALA A 573 10.61 22.49 -3.88
C ALA A 573 9.55 23.44 -4.43
N GLY A 574 9.36 24.61 -3.80
CA GLY A 574 8.39 25.61 -4.24
C GLY A 574 8.69 26.18 -5.64
N ILE A 575 9.96 26.35 -6.01
CA ILE A 575 10.35 26.77 -7.37
C ILE A 575 10.14 25.64 -8.39
N ALA A 576 10.43 24.39 -8.02
CA ALA A 576 10.25 23.22 -8.89
C ALA A 576 8.77 22.97 -9.19
N GLU A 577 7.92 23.02 -8.16
CA GLU A 577 6.47 22.86 -8.26
C GLU A 577 5.75 24.07 -8.88
N GLY A 578 6.44 25.21 -9.05
CA GLY A 578 5.89 26.42 -9.67
C GLY A 578 5.13 27.36 -8.71
N PHE A 579 5.21 27.14 -7.38
CA PHE A 579 4.63 28.01 -6.34
C PHE A 579 5.43 29.29 -6.08
N VAL A 580 6.69 29.36 -6.52
CA VAL A 580 7.58 30.52 -6.33
C VAL A 580 8.13 30.98 -7.67
N GLU A 581 7.78 32.19 -8.08
CA GLU A 581 8.31 32.79 -9.31
C GLU A 581 9.78 33.20 -9.15
N LYS A 582 10.59 32.91 -10.19
CA LYS A 582 11.97 33.41 -10.24
C LYS A 582 11.94 34.91 -10.55
N PRO A 583 12.63 35.77 -9.78
CA PRO A 583 12.72 37.19 -10.11
C PRO A 583 13.39 37.37 -11.48
N LYS A 584 12.66 38.00 -12.42
CA LYS A 584 13.17 38.36 -13.76
C LYS A 584 14.11 39.56 -13.60
N LEU A 585 15.43 39.36 -13.72
CA LEU A 585 16.42 40.46 -13.72
C LEU A 585 16.37 41.21 -15.07
N PRO A 586 16.41 42.56 -15.10
CA PRO A 586 16.15 43.35 -16.31
C PRO A 586 17.22 43.27 -17.42
N PHE A 587 18.32 42.51 -17.22
CA PHE A 587 19.45 42.45 -18.16
C PHE A 587 19.81 41.05 -18.65
N THR A 588 19.00 40.03 -18.35
CA THR A 588 19.14 38.72 -18.98
C THR A 588 18.13 38.62 -20.12
N GLY A 589 18.60 38.82 -21.35
CA GLY A 589 17.79 38.69 -22.56
C GLY A 589 16.98 37.39 -22.53
N GLY A 590 15.66 37.54 -22.42
CA GLY A 590 14.71 36.44 -22.48
C GLY A 590 14.65 35.93 -23.91
N GLY A 591 15.51 34.95 -24.23
CA GLY A 591 15.21 34.05 -25.33
C GLY A 591 13.96 33.27 -24.95
N ARG A 592 12.88 33.42 -25.72
CA ARG A 592 11.82 32.41 -25.79
C ARG A 592 12.52 31.07 -26.06
N GLU A 593 12.63 30.20 -25.07
CA GLU A 593 13.14 28.85 -25.24
C GLU A 593 12.06 28.04 -25.96
N SER A 594 12.02 28.19 -27.28
CA SER A 594 11.39 27.23 -28.18
C SER A 594 12.20 25.93 -28.08
N LEU A 595 11.61 24.88 -27.51
CA LEU A 595 12.14 23.51 -27.50
C LEU A 595 12.02 22.80 -28.87
N ALA A 596 11.87 23.57 -29.94
CA ALA A 596 11.86 23.08 -31.31
C ALA A 596 13.10 23.60 -32.04
N ASP A 597 14.22 22.89 -31.92
CA ASP A 597 15.34 22.98 -32.87
C ASP A 597 16.11 21.64 -32.90
N GLY A 598 15.75 20.80 -33.87
CA GLY A 598 16.64 20.11 -34.81
C GLY A 598 17.75 19.16 -34.33
N ASN A 599 17.49 17.86 -34.51
CA ASN A 599 18.38 16.78 -34.99
C ASN A 599 19.64 16.37 -34.21
N ALA A 600 19.51 15.26 -33.45
CA ALA A 600 20.32 14.03 -33.61
C ALA A 600 19.64 12.80 -32.96
N ASP A 601 18.91 12.95 -31.84
CA ASP A 601 18.19 11.88 -31.13
C ASP A 601 16.74 12.30 -30.84
N SER A 602 15.80 12.00 -31.75
CA SER A 602 14.36 12.18 -31.43
C SER A 602 13.88 10.97 -30.62
N PRO A 603 13.39 11.15 -29.38
CA PRO A 603 12.89 10.04 -28.56
C PRO A 603 11.74 9.29 -29.24
N VAL A 604 10.96 9.98 -30.09
CA VAL A 604 9.85 9.40 -30.87
C VAL A 604 10.33 8.31 -31.81
N GLY A 605 11.43 8.54 -32.53
CA GLY A 605 11.98 7.56 -33.47
C GLY A 605 12.63 6.36 -32.79
N LEU A 606 13.16 6.54 -31.57
CA LEU A 606 13.79 5.48 -30.79
C LEU A 606 12.77 4.58 -30.08
N TRP A 607 11.64 5.16 -29.62
CA TRP A 607 10.61 4.42 -28.88
C TRP A 607 9.73 3.54 -29.78
N ALA A 608 9.41 3.98 -31.01
CA ALA A 608 8.51 3.26 -31.91
C ALA A 608 8.84 1.74 -32.06
N PRO A 609 10.09 1.34 -32.39
CA PRO A 609 10.42 -0.09 -32.49
C PRO A 609 10.37 -0.83 -31.15
N VAL A 610 10.68 -0.14 -30.04
CA VAL A 610 10.62 -0.72 -28.68
C VAL A 610 9.18 -0.96 -28.25
N ALA A 611 8.27 -0.04 -28.55
CA ALA A 611 6.85 -0.16 -28.26
C ALA A 611 6.21 -1.32 -29.03
N GLU A 612 6.59 -1.51 -30.30
CA GLU A 612 6.16 -2.66 -31.09
C GLU A 612 6.70 -3.99 -30.53
N GLU A 613 7.96 -4.03 -30.08
CA GLU A 613 8.57 -5.20 -29.45
C GLU A 613 7.85 -5.59 -28.16
N LEU A 614 7.60 -4.64 -27.25
CA LEU A 614 6.87 -4.88 -26.00
C LEU A 614 5.43 -5.34 -26.26
N ALA A 615 4.73 -4.71 -27.21
CA ALA A 615 3.37 -5.13 -27.58
C ALA A 615 3.33 -6.54 -28.20
N ALA A 616 4.38 -6.92 -28.95
CA ALA A 616 4.51 -8.28 -29.48
C ALA A 616 4.83 -9.30 -28.37
N GLN A 617 5.64 -8.92 -27.37
CA GLN A 617 5.90 -9.74 -26.18
C GLN A 617 4.62 -9.96 -25.38
N ASP A 618 3.82 -8.93 -25.10
CA ASP A 618 2.52 -9.05 -24.41
C ASP A 618 1.58 -10.03 -25.16
N ALA A 619 1.54 -9.93 -26.50
CA ALA A 619 0.73 -10.82 -27.32
C ALA A 619 1.28 -12.26 -27.37
N GLU A 620 2.61 -12.42 -27.35
CA GLU A 620 3.27 -13.72 -27.31
C GLU A 620 3.12 -14.38 -25.94
N ASP A 621 3.20 -13.65 -24.84
CA ASP A 621 2.95 -14.15 -23.49
C ASP A 621 1.50 -14.62 -23.32
N ALA A 622 0.53 -13.86 -23.85
CA ALA A 622 -0.86 -14.30 -23.92
C ALA A 622 -1.04 -15.56 -24.79
N ALA A 623 -0.26 -15.71 -25.87
CA ALA A 623 -0.28 -16.89 -26.72
C ALA A 623 0.47 -18.10 -26.10
N ILE A 624 1.53 -17.86 -25.31
CA ILE A 624 2.26 -18.86 -24.53
C ILE A 624 1.35 -19.39 -23.42
N GLU A 625 0.55 -18.54 -22.79
CA GLU A 625 -0.47 -18.94 -21.83
C GLU A 625 -1.48 -19.92 -22.44
N GLN A 626 -1.88 -19.72 -23.70
CA GLN A 626 -2.67 -20.70 -24.45
C GLN A 626 -1.90 -21.99 -24.78
N ARG A 627 -0.60 -21.93 -25.08
CA ARG A 627 0.26 -23.12 -25.32
C ARG A 627 0.56 -23.94 -24.08
N ARG A 628 0.34 -23.39 -22.87
CA ARG A 628 0.50 -24.11 -21.60
C ARG A 628 -0.67 -25.06 -21.28
N LEU A 629 -1.76 -25.02 -22.05
CA LEU A 629 -2.91 -25.91 -21.83
C LEU A 629 -2.55 -27.38 -22.16
N PRO A 630 -2.97 -28.36 -21.33
CA PRO A 630 -2.79 -29.77 -21.62
C PRO A 630 -3.44 -30.20 -22.95
N GLU A 631 -2.85 -31.19 -23.64
CA GLU A 631 -3.32 -31.68 -24.95
C GLU A 631 -4.81 -32.05 -24.96
N GLN A 632 -5.32 -32.66 -23.89
CA GLN A 632 -6.74 -33.02 -23.79
C GLN A 632 -7.67 -31.80 -23.76
N GLU A 633 -7.25 -30.68 -23.17
CA GLU A 633 -8.06 -29.46 -23.17
C GLU A 633 -8.11 -28.81 -24.56
N ILE A 634 -7.00 -28.84 -25.29
CA ILE A 634 -6.92 -28.37 -26.68
C ILE A 634 -7.91 -29.15 -27.54
N VAL A 635 -7.83 -30.48 -27.52
CA VAL A 635 -8.73 -31.36 -28.32
C VAL A 635 -10.20 -31.14 -27.95
N ARG A 636 -10.53 -30.98 -26.65
CA ARG A 636 -11.92 -30.73 -26.21
C ARG A 636 -12.45 -29.38 -26.70
N ARG A 637 -11.60 -28.35 -26.75
CA ARG A 637 -11.95 -27.03 -27.30
C ARG A 637 -12.11 -27.06 -28.83
N GLU A 638 -11.29 -27.83 -29.54
CA GLU A 638 -11.49 -28.05 -30.99
C GLU A 638 -12.84 -28.74 -31.27
N LYS A 639 -13.19 -29.76 -30.49
CA LYS A 639 -14.52 -30.40 -30.59
C LYS A 639 -15.66 -29.42 -30.29
N LEU A 640 -15.49 -28.55 -29.30
CA LEU A 640 -16.48 -27.50 -28.99
C LEU A 640 -16.75 -26.61 -30.21
N GLU A 641 -15.70 -26.15 -30.88
CA GLU A 641 -15.82 -25.32 -32.09
C GLU A 641 -16.45 -26.08 -33.26
N GLN A 642 -16.16 -27.38 -33.42
CA GLN A 642 -16.82 -28.25 -34.43
C GLN A 642 -18.32 -28.45 -34.16
N ILE A 643 -18.73 -28.48 -32.89
CA ILE A 643 -20.16 -28.52 -32.54
C ILE A 643 -20.82 -27.20 -32.94
N ARG A 644 -20.21 -26.06 -32.58
CA ARG A 644 -20.70 -24.72 -32.92
C ARG A 644 -20.79 -24.46 -34.41
N SER A 645 -19.82 -24.92 -35.20
CA SER A 645 -19.78 -24.69 -36.65
C SER A 645 -20.95 -25.35 -37.40
N ARG A 646 -21.64 -26.31 -36.77
CA ARG A 646 -22.85 -26.95 -37.32
C ARG A 646 -24.15 -26.30 -36.85
N GLY A 647 -24.07 -25.20 -36.09
CA GLY A 647 -25.23 -24.51 -35.52
C GLY A 647 -25.86 -25.26 -34.34
N VAL A 648 -25.16 -26.23 -33.76
CA VAL A 648 -25.60 -26.94 -32.54
C VAL A 648 -25.02 -26.19 -31.33
N ASP A 649 -25.85 -25.92 -30.34
CA ASP A 649 -25.40 -25.34 -29.07
C ASP A 649 -24.80 -26.45 -28.18
N PRO A 650 -23.48 -26.44 -27.88
CA PRO A 650 -22.87 -27.40 -26.96
C PRO A 650 -23.27 -27.19 -25.49
N TYR A 651 -24.07 -26.17 -25.20
CA TYR A 651 -24.62 -25.85 -23.88
C TYR A 651 -26.15 -25.73 -23.93
N ALA A 652 -26.79 -26.68 -24.61
CA ALA A 652 -28.23 -26.68 -24.87
C ALA A 652 -29.08 -26.58 -23.58
N THR A 653 -30.02 -25.62 -23.57
CA THR A 653 -30.92 -25.34 -22.43
C THR A 653 -32.32 -25.92 -22.58
N ASP A 654 -32.65 -26.49 -23.75
CA ASP A 654 -33.99 -26.91 -24.15
C ASP A 654 -34.28 -28.40 -23.90
N PHE A 655 -33.29 -29.17 -23.42
CA PHE A 655 -33.51 -30.57 -23.06
C PHE A 655 -34.33 -30.71 -21.77
N GLU A 656 -35.59 -31.14 -21.91
CA GLU A 656 -36.45 -31.47 -20.78
C GLU A 656 -36.15 -32.87 -20.21
N ARG A 657 -35.65 -32.92 -18.97
CA ARG A 657 -35.47 -34.14 -18.18
C ARG A 657 -36.77 -34.48 -17.44
N THR A 658 -37.36 -35.64 -17.73
CA THR A 658 -38.62 -36.10 -17.11
C THR A 658 -38.41 -37.17 -16.04
N ASP A 659 -37.28 -37.87 -16.06
CA ASP A 659 -37.03 -39.01 -15.18
C ASP A 659 -35.66 -38.87 -14.50
N MET A 660 -35.63 -39.11 -13.18
CA MET A 660 -34.39 -39.23 -12.40
C MET A 660 -33.83 -40.64 -12.51
N ILE A 661 -32.51 -40.77 -12.59
CA ILE A 661 -31.88 -42.07 -12.87
C ILE A 661 -32.14 -43.08 -11.74
N GLY A 662 -32.07 -42.64 -10.48
CA GLY A 662 -32.31 -43.48 -9.30
C GLY A 662 -33.74 -44.00 -9.21
N ASP A 663 -34.73 -43.18 -9.60
CA ASP A 663 -36.14 -43.58 -9.63
C ASP A 663 -36.37 -44.67 -10.70
N VAL A 664 -35.80 -44.48 -11.90
CA VAL A 664 -35.85 -45.49 -12.98
C VAL A 664 -35.21 -46.79 -12.53
N ARG A 665 -34.07 -46.75 -11.81
CA ARG A 665 -33.44 -47.96 -11.27
C ARG A 665 -34.34 -48.67 -10.26
N SER A 666 -35.02 -47.91 -9.40
CA SER A 666 -35.87 -48.45 -8.34
C SER A 666 -37.17 -49.04 -8.89
N GLU A 667 -37.76 -48.42 -9.92
CA GLU A 667 -38.96 -48.91 -10.62
C GLU A 667 -38.71 -50.27 -11.31
N PHE A 668 -37.49 -50.49 -11.79
CA PHE A 668 -37.11 -51.62 -12.64
C PHE A 668 -36.07 -52.55 -11.99
N ASP A 669 -36.00 -52.55 -10.67
CA ASP A 669 -35.13 -53.46 -9.93
C ASP A 669 -35.56 -54.92 -10.12
N GLY A 670 -34.58 -55.82 -10.27
CA GLY A 670 -34.84 -57.26 -10.46
C GLY A 670 -35.41 -57.69 -11.82
N LEU A 671 -35.33 -56.87 -12.87
CA LEU A 671 -35.72 -57.27 -14.23
C LEU A 671 -34.86 -58.42 -14.78
N GLU A 672 -35.50 -59.39 -15.43
CA GLU A 672 -34.82 -60.52 -16.09
C GLU A 672 -33.83 -60.03 -17.17
N PRO A 673 -32.71 -60.74 -17.41
CA PRO A 673 -31.77 -60.39 -18.49
C PRO A 673 -32.41 -60.40 -19.89
N ASP A 674 -31.94 -59.51 -20.78
CA ASP A 674 -32.42 -59.33 -22.17
C ASP A 674 -33.90 -58.93 -22.29
N ALA A 675 -34.46 -58.31 -21.25
CA ALA A 675 -35.84 -57.83 -21.23
C ALA A 675 -35.98 -56.42 -21.83
N ARG A 676 -37.12 -56.17 -22.48
CA ARG A 676 -37.53 -54.86 -22.99
C ARG A 676 -38.84 -54.45 -22.35
N THR A 677 -38.88 -53.31 -21.66
CA THR A 677 -40.05 -52.92 -20.84
C THR A 677 -41.12 -52.17 -21.63
N GLY A 678 -40.69 -51.40 -22.64
CA GLY A 678 -41.57 -50.49 -23.40
C GLY A 678 -41.63 -49.08 -22.83
N ARG A 679 -41.12 -48.88 -21.61
CA ARG A 679 -41.06 -47.58 -20.95
C ARG A 679 -39.97 -46.72 -21.58
N VAL A 680 -40.37 -45.63 -22.23
CA VAL A 680 -39.46 -44.60 -22.75
C VAL A 680 -39.21 -43.56 -21.67
N VAL A 681 -37.96 -43.24 -21.37
CA VAL A 681 -37.53 -42.26 -20.37
C VAL A 681 -36.71 -41.15 -20.99
N ARG A 682 -36.71 -39.96 -20.36
CA ARG A 682 -35.83 -38.83 -20.71
C ARG A 682 -34.95 -38.49 -19.51
N ILE A 683 -33.73 -39.01 -19.53
CA ILE A 683 -32.75 -38.83 -18.46
C ILE A 683 -31.68 -37.82 -18.88
N ALA A 684 -31.05 -37.15 -17.91
CA ALA A 684 -29.87 -36.33 -18.17
C ALA A 684 -28.85 -36.48 -17.04
N GLY A 685 -27.58 -36.48 -17.40
CA GLY A 685 -26.50 -36.57 -16.43
C GLY A 685 -25.11 -36.54 -17.05
N ARG A 686 -24.09 -36.72 -16.23
CA ARG A 686 -22.69 -36.69 -16.62
C ARG A 686 -22.22 -38.05 -17.11
N VAL A 687 -21.47 -38.06 -18.22
CA VAL A 687 -20.83 -39.27 -18.76
C VAL A 687 -19.61 -39.62 -17.91
N MET A 688 -19.73 -40.70 -17.13
CA MET A 688 -18.70 -41.18 -16.21
C MET A 688 -17.82 -42.27 -16.83
N LEU A 689 -18.36 -43.02 -17.79
CA LEU A 689 -17.65 -44.02 -18.58
C LEU A 689 -18.19 -43.98 -20.00
N ASN A 690 -17.32 -44.20 -20.99
CA ASN A 690 -17.69 -44.27 -22.40
C ASN A 690 -16.87 -45.36 -23.09
N ARG A 691 -17.53 -46.39 -23.61
CA ARG A 691 -16.91 -47.53 -24.30
C ARG A 691 -17.54 -47.69 -25.68
N VAL A 692 -16.71 -47.51 -26.71
CA VAL A 692 -17.12 -47.60 -28.11
C VAL A 692 -16.71 -48.95 -28.69
N THR A 693 -17.65 -49.66 -29.33
CA THR A 693 -17.42 -50.96 -29.99
C THR A 693 -18.11 -51.02 -31.36
N GLY A 694 -17.42 -50.57 -32.41
CA GLY A 694 -17.92 -50.66 -33.80
C GLY A 694 -19.33 -50.09 -34.01
N LYS A 695 -20.35 -50.95 -33.96
CA LYS A 695 -21.78 -50.62 -34.15
C LYS A 695 -22.56 -50.37 -32.85
N LEU A 696 -21.90 -50.41 -31.69
CA LEU A 696 -22.55 -50.28 -30.38
C LEU A 696 -21.67 -49.45 -29.44
N VAL A 697 -22.30 -48.56 -28.69
CA VAL A 697 -21.68 -47.75 -27.64
C VAL A 697 -22.36 -48.05 -26.31
N PHE A 698 -21.54 -48.16 -25.26
CA PHE A 698 -21.98 -48.24 -23.88
C PHE A 698 -21.41 -47.07 -23.11
N ALA A 699 -22.27 -46.27 -22.49
CA ALA A 699 -21.87 -45.19 -21.61
C ALA A 699 -22.50 -45.38 -20.23
N GLN A 700 -21.84 -44.90 -19.17
CA GLN A 700 -22.50 -44.72 -17.88
C GLN A 700 -22.81 -43.25 -17.69
N VAL A 701 -24.08 -42.95 -17.47
CA VAL A 701 -24.56 -41.60 -17.20
C VAL A 701 -24.99 -41.52 -15.75
N LYS A 702 -24.52 -40.49 -15.04
CA LYS A 702 -24.74 -40.28 -13.61
C LYS A 702 -25.37 -38.93 -13.34
N ASP A 703 -26.46 -38.93 -12.58
CA ASP A 703 -27.08 -37.72 -12.04
C ASP A 703 -26.87 -37.66 -10.52
N TRP A 704 -27.69 -36.88 -9.80
CA TRP A 704 -27.63 -36.83 -8.33
C TRP A 704 -28.18 -38.10 -7.68
N SER A 705 -29.24 -38.67 -8.26
CA SER A 705 -30.00 -39.81 -7.72
C SER A 705 -29.35 -41.17 -7.98
N GLY A 706 -28.51 -41.28 -9.02
CA GLY A 706 -27.83 -42.54 -9.32
C GLY A 706 -27.11 -42.57 -10.67
N GLN A 707 -26.75 -43.78 -11.10
CA GLN A 707 -26.07 -44.05 -12.36
C GLN A 707 -26.75 -45.17 -13.15
N ILE A 708 -26.84 -45.02 -14.47
CA ILE A 708 -27.42 -46.03 -15.36
C ILE A 708 -26.61 -46.16 -16.64
N GLN A 709 -26.61 -47.37 -17.21
CA GLN A 709 -26.00 -47.60 -18.50
C GLN A 709 -26.87 -47.02 -19.62
N VAL A 710 -26.27 -46.32 -20.56
CA VAL A 710 -26.88 -45.91 -21.82
C VAL A 710 -26.27 -46.73 -22.94
N MET A 711 -27.13 -47.33 -23.76
CA MET A 711 -26.74 -48.13 -24.92
C MET A 711 -27.17 -47.41 -26.19
N LEU A 712 -26.21 -47.12 -27.09
CA LEU A 712 -26.51 -46.59 -28.42
C LEU A 712 -26.11 -47.62 -29.47
N SER A 713 -27.10 -48.19 -30.16
CA SER A 713 -26.88 -49.18 -31.22
C SER A 713 -27.10 -48.56 -32.59
N LEU A 714 -26.31 -48.96 -33.59
CA LEU A 714 -26.48 -48.51 -34.97
C LEU A 714 -27.90 -48.77 -35.50
N ALA A 715 -28.53 -49.86 -35.06
CA ALA A 715 -29.87 -50.23 -35.50
C ALA A 715 -30.95 -49.32 -34.93
N ASP A 716 -30.71 -48.70 -33.76
CA ASP A 716 -31.71 -47.89 -33.05
C ASP A 716 -31.52 -46.39 -33.28
N VAL A 717 -30.27 -45.87 -33.30
CA VAL A 717 -29.99 -44.42 -33.46
C VAL A 717 -29.56 -43.98 -34.87
N GLY A 718 -29.22 -44.94 -35.75
CA GLY A 718 -28.66 -44.65 -37.08
C GLY A 718 -27.18 -44.26 -37.09
N GLN A 719 -26.59 -44.20 -38.29
CA GLN A 719 -25.14 -43.99 -38.47
C GLN A 719 -24.69 -42.58 -38.02
N GLU A 720 -25.46 -41.55 -38.37
CA GLU A 720 -25.12 -40.15 -38.07
C GLU A 720 -25.05 -39.90 -36.55
N THR A 721 -26.09 -40.26 -35.80
CA THR A 721 -26.13 -40.10 -34.34
C THR A 721 -25.03 -40.91 -33.66
N LEU A 722 -24.78 -42.14 -34.11
CA LEU A 722 -23.73 -42.98 -33.53
C LEU A 722 -22.34 -42.37 -33.75
N ASP A 723 -22.07 -41.81 -34.93
CA ASP A 723 -20.80 -41.16 -35.21
C ASP A 723 -20.65 -39.83 -34.46
N ARG A 724 -21.73 -39.04 -34.33
CA ARG A 724 -21.75 -37.85 -33.47
C ARG A 724 -21.33 -38.18 -32.04
N TRP A 725 -21.92 -39.23 -31.44
CA TRP A 725 -21.53 -39.66 -30.10
C TRP A 725 -20.02 -39.96 -30.01
N LYS A 726 -19.49 -40.73 -30.96
CA LYS A 726 -18.09 -41.16 -30.96
C LYS A 726 -17.09 -40.00 -31.07
N HIS A 727 -17.42 -38.97 -31.85
CA HIS A 727 -16.50 -37.86 -32.11
C HIS A 727 -16.67 -36.73 -31.09
N GLU A 728 -17.90 -36.47 -30.63
CA GLU A 728 -18.23 -35.27 -29.85
C GLU A 728 -18.29 -35.52 -28.34
N VAL A 729 -18.64 -36.74 -27.88
CA VAL A 729 -18.86 -37.00 -26.45
C VAL A 729 -17.58 -37.52 -25.79
N ASP A 730 -17.15 -36.82 -24.75
CA ASP A 730 -16.00 -37.14 -23.90
C ASP A 730 -16.44 -37.43 -22.46
N LEU A 731 -15.54 -38.05 -21.68
CA LEU A 731 -15.77 -38.21 -20.24
C LEU A 731 -15.91 -36.85 -19.56
N GLY A 732 -16.91 -36.74 -18.69
CA GLY A 732 -17.25 -35.52 -17.99
C GLY A 732 -18.31 -34.66 -18.70
N ASP A 733 -18.64 -34.91 -19.97
CA ASP A 733 -19.73 -34.18 -20.63
C ASP A 733 -21.09 -34.45 -19.94
N HIS A 734 -21.97 -33.47 -19.92
CA HIS A 734 -23.39 -33.70 -19.61
C HIS A 734 -24.16 -33.97 -20.88
N VAL A 735 -24.99 -35.01 -20.83
CA VAL A 735 -25.83 -35.45 -21.95
C VAL A 735 -27.27 -35.66 -21.48
N GLY A 736 -28.21 -35.28 -22.33
CA GLY A 736 -29.60 -35.69 -22.27
C GLY A 736 -29.83 -36.89 -23.20
N VAL A 737 -30.53 -37.91 -22.73
CA VAL A 737 -30.80 -39.15 -23.47
C VAL A 737 -32.28 -39.49 -23.42
N VAL A 738 -32.85 -39.77 -24.59
CA VAL A 738 -34.21 -40.31 -24.73
C VAL A 738 -34.09 -41.75 -25.20
N GLY A 739 -34.78 -42.67 -24.54
CA GLY A 739 -34.69 -44.08 -24.91
C GLY A 739 -35.56 -45.02 -24.08
N GLN A 740 -35.59 -46.29 -24.48
CA GLN A 740 -36.39 -47.33 -23.82
C GLN A 740 -35.58 -47.98 -22.69
N VAL A 741 -36.21 -48.22 -21.54
CA VAL A 741 -35.61 -49.01 -20.45
C VAL A 741 -35.57 -50.49 -20.85
N ILE A 742 -34.39 -51.09 -20.75
CA ILE A 742 -34.11 -52.49 -21.07
C ILE A 742 -33.13 -53.08 -20.07
N THR A 743 -32.95 -54.40 -20.09
CA THR A 743 -31.77 -55.05 -19.52
C THR A 743 -30.90 -55.60 -20.64
N SER A 744 -29.59 -55.49 -20.49
CA SER A 744 -28.68 -56.14 -21.44
C SER A 744 -28.74 -57.67 -21.30
N LYS A 745 -28.14 -58.40 -22.24
CA LYS A 745 -27.94 -59.86 -22.15
C LYS A 745 -27.21 -60.33 -20.89
N ARG A 746 -26.50 -59.42 -20.21
CA ARG A 746 -25.78 -59.68 -18.95
C ARG A 746 -26.58 -59.28 -17.72
N GLY A 747 -27.82 -58.82 -17.88
CA GLY A 747 -28.68 -58.34 -16.80
C GLY A 747 -28.49 -56.87 -16.42
N GLU A 748 -27.52 -56.15 -17.02
CA GLU A 748 -27.31 -54.73 -16.68
C GLU A 748 -28.49 -53.86 -17.14
N LEU A 749 -29.15 -53.17 -16.20
CA LEU A 749 -30.23 -52.22 -16.48
C LEU A 749 -29.70 -51.03 -17.30
N SER A 750 -30.33 -50.77 -18.44
CA SER A 750 -29.87 -49.81 -19.43
C SER A 750 -30.99 -49.00 -20.06
N VAL A 751 -30.68 -47.81 -20.56
CA VAL A 751 -31.53 -47.06 -21.49
C VAL A 751 -31.00 -47.27 -22.90
N LEU A 752 -31.79 -47.94 -23.74
CA LEU A 752 -31.53 -48.06 -25.17
C LEU A 752 -31.92 -46.75 -25.84
N ALA A 753 -30.92 -45.91 -26.12
CA ALA A 753 -31.12 -44.57 -26.63
C ALA A 753 -31.69 -44.60 -28.06
N THR A 754 -32.62 -43.70 -28.32
CA THR A 754 -33.09 -43.33 -29.66
C THR A 754 -32.54 -41.97 -30.07
N GLU A 755 -32.26 -41.10 -29.10
CA GLU A 755 -31.73 -39.75 -29.31
C GLU A 755 -30.83 -39.33 -28.15
N PHE A 756 -29.84 -38.47 -28.42
CA PHE A 756 -29.08 -37.77 -27.39
C PHE A 756 -28.78 -36.32 -27.79
N VAL A 757 -28.61 -35.48 -26.77
CA VAL A 757 -28.18 -34.08 -26.87
C VAL A 757 -27.05 -33.83 -25.86
N ILE A 758 -26.03 -33.07 -26.25
CA ILE A 758 -25.02 -32.58 -25.30
C ILE A 758 -25.60 -31.34 -24.63
N THR A 759 -25.78 -31.39 -23.31
CA THR A 759 -26.35 -30.28 -22.54
C THR A 759 -25.27 -29.40 -21.91
N SER A 760 -24.06 -29.93 -21.71
CA SER A 760 -22.90 -29.13 -21.33
C SER A 760 -21.59 -29.84 -21.67
N LYS A 761 -20.77 -29.23 -22.53
CA LYS A 761 -19.45 -29.74 -22.89
C LYS A 761 -18.43 -29.52 -21.76
N CYS A 762 -17.68 -30.56 -21.42
CA CYS A 762 -16.61 -30.55 -20.42
C CYS A 762 -15.25 -30.33 -21.09
N LEU A 763 -14.59 -29.21 -20.78
CA LEU A 763 -13.31 -28.83 -21.40
C LEU A 763 -12.08 -29.37 -20.67
N VAL A 764 -12.20 -29.62 -19.37
CA VAL A 764 -11.12 -30.15 -18.53
C VAL A 764 -11.37 -31.63 -18.28
N PRO A 765 -10.38 -32.51 -18.48
CA PRO A 765 -10.57 -33.92 -18.20
C PRO A 765 -10.79 -34.19 -16.72
N LEU A 766 -11.67 -35.14 -16.41
CA LEU A 766 -11.81 -35.64 -15.04
C LEU A 766 -10.54 -36.42 -14.63
N PRO A 767 -10.17 -36.41 -13.34
CA PRO A 767 -9.10 -37.26 -12.82
C PRO A 767 -9.35 -38.74 -13.13
N ASP A 768 -8.28 -39.52 -13.27
CA ASP A 768 -8.39 -40.97 -13.51
C ASP A 768 -9.21 -41.64 -12.39
N LYS A 769 -10.19 -42.45 -12.77
CA LYS A 769 -11.07 -43.19 -11.84
C LYS A 769 -10.29 -44.14 -10.91
N HIS A 770 -9.12 -44.62 -11.32
CA HIS A 770 -8.27 -45.52 -10.53
C HIS A 770 -7.30 -44.78 -9.61
N ALA A 771 -6.81 -43.60 -10.01
CA ALA A 771 -5.96 -42.76 -9.17
C ALA A 771 -6.77 -41.93 -8.16
N GLY A 772 -8.01 -41.59 -8.53
CA GLY A 772 -8.90 -40.69 -7.77
C GLY A 772 -8.33 -39.28 -7.62
N LEU A 773 -9.13 -38.37 -7.08
CA LEU A 773 -8.61 -37.15 -6.48
C LEU A 773 -8.28 -37.48 -5.02
N THR A 774 -7.15 -38.13 -4.78
CA THR A 774 -6.78 -38.64 -3.45
C THR A 774 -6.07 -37.60 -2.60
N ASP A 775 -5.43 -36.61 -3.23
CA ASP A 775 -4.79 -35.51 -2.54
C ASP A 775 -5.83 -34.67 -1.75
N PRO A 776 -5.74 -34.61 -0.41
CA PRO A 776 -6.68 -33.84 0.40
C PRO A 776 -6.74 -32.36 0.02
N GLU A 777 -5.62 -31.75 -0.36
CA GLU A 777 -5.59 -30.34 -0.73
C GLU A 777 -6.33 -30.08 -2.05
N ALA A 778 -6.07 -30.89 -3.08
CA ALA A 778 -6.82 -30.82 -4.34
C ALA A 778 -8.32 -31.07 -4.14
N ARG A 779 -8.72 -32.01 -3.25
CA ARG A 779 -10.14 -32.24 -2.90
C ARG A 779 -10.79 -31.00 -2.29
N THR A 780 -10.08 -30.31 -1.41
CA THR A 780 -10.55 -29.07 -0.79
C THR A 780 -10.68 -27.94 -1.82
N ARG A 781 -9.65 -27.72 -2.66
CA ARG A 781 -9.62 -26.67 -3.69
C ARG A 781 -10.65 -26.89 -4.81
N GLN A 782 -10.81 -28.15 -5.22
CA GLN A 782 -11.66 -28.55 -6.33
C GLN A 782 -12.82 -29.42 -5.85
N ARG A 783 -13.57 -28.96 -4.84
CA ARG A 783 -14.71 -29.70 -4.29
C ARG A 783 -15.70 -30.15 -5.37
N TYR A 784 -15.90 -29.34 -6.40
CA TYR A 784 -16.77 -29.67 -7.53
C TYR A 784 -16.28 -30.90 -8.32
N VAL A 785 -14.96 -31.15 -8.41
CA VAL A 785 -14.41 -32.39 -9.00
C VAL A 785 -14.54 -33.54 -8.02
N ASP A 786 -14.22 -33.34 -6.74
CA ASP A 786 -14.38 -34.34 -5.69
C ASP A 786 -15.83 -34.88 -5.63
N LEU A 787 -16.84 -34.01 -5.68
CA LEU A 787 -18.25 -34.39 -5.76
C LEU A 787 -18.62 -35.12 -7.07
N ILE A 788 -17.85 -34.99 -8.15
CA ILE A 788 -18.09 -35.75 -9.38
C ILE A 788 -17.58 -37.19 -9.23
N VAL A 789 -16.37 -37.36 -8.71
CA VAL A 789 -15.64 -38.64 -8.73
C VAL A 789 -15.77 -39.46 -7.44
N ASN A 790 -16.11 -38.83 -6.31
CA ASN A 790 -16.18 -39.46 -5.00
C ASN A 790 -17.62 -39.46 -4.44
N ASP A 791 -18.20 -40.64 -4.29
CA ASP A 791 -19.56 -40.82 -3.76
C ASP A 791 -19.65 -40.52 -2.26
N ALA A 792 -18.60 -40.82 -1.49
CA ALA A 792 -18.56 -40.51 -0.05
C ALA A 792 -18.68 -39.00 0.21
N SER A 793 -18.11 -38.16 -0.67
CA SER A 793 -18.25 -36.71 -0.57
C SER A 793 -19.70 -36.25 -0.83
N ARG A 794 -20.45 -36.92 -1.72
CA ARG A 794 -21.88 -36.62 -1.94
C ARG A 794 -22.74 -37.04 -0.75
N GLU A 795 -22.46 -38.22 -0.20
CA GLU A 795 -23.10 -38.73 1.00
C GLU A 795 -22.87 -37.77 2.18
N MET A 796 -21.67 -37.22 2.34
CA MET A 796 -21.37 -36.20 3.34
C MET A 796 -22.23 -34.94 3.20
N VAL A 797 -22.49 -34.47 1.97
CA VAL A 797 -23.41 -33.31 1.74
C VAL A 797 -24.82 -33.63 2.23
N ALA A 798 -25.34 -34.80 1.87
CA ALA A 798 -26.68 -35.24 2.26
C ALA A 798 -26.77 -35.45 3.79
N LEU A 799 -25.73 -36.03 4.39
CA LEU A 799 -25.61 -36.24 5.83
C LEU A 799 -25.64 -34.91 6.58
N ARG A 800 -24.78 -33.95 6.18
CA ARG A 800 -24.74 -32.61 6.78
C ARG A 800 -26.09 -31.91 6.67
N SER A 801 -26.73 -31.97 5.50
CA SER A 801 -28.07 -31.38 5.30
C SER A 801 -29.12 -32.02 6.22
N THR A 802 -29.07 -33.35 6.38
CA THR A 802 -29.96 -34.10 7.27
C THR A 802 -29.74 -33.75 8.73
N ALA A 803 -28.48 -33.66 9.17
CA ALA A 803 -28.10 -33.28 10.53
C ALA A 803 -28.62 -31.89 10.92
N ILE A 804 -28.39 -30.88 10.06
CA ILE A 804 -28.84 -29.51 10.30
C ILE A 804 -30.37 -29.44 10.33
N ARG A 805 -31.06 -30.18 9.44
CA ARG A 805 -32.53 -30.26 9.45
C ARG A 805 -33.03 -30.86 10.77
N ALA A 806 -32.47 -31.99 11.20
CA ALA A 806 -32.87 -32.68 12.42
C ALA A 806 -32.69 -31.80 13.66
N LEU A 807 -31.57 -31.07 13.73
CA LEU A 807 -31.29 -30.08 14.76
C LEU A 807 -32.38 -28.99 14.82
N ARG A 808 -32.75 -28.40 13.69
CA ARG A 808 -33.83 -27.40 13.62
C ARG A 808 -35.18 -27.98 14.03
N GLU A 809 -35.57 -29.14 13.49
CA GLU A 809 -36.83 -29.82 13.81
C GLU A 809 -36.93 -30.18 15.29
N SER A 810 -35.80 -30.54 15.90
CA SER A 810 -35.70 -30.83 17.32
C SER A 810 -36.05 -29.63 18.21
N LEU A 811 -35.50 -28.46 17.90
CA LEU A 811 -35.74 -27.21 18.62
C LEU A 811 -37.14 -26.66 18.36
N TRP A 812 -37.63 -26.76 17.13
CA TRP A 812 -39.01 -26.39 16.78
C TRP A 812 -40.04 -27.20 17.57
N ARG A 813 -39.85 -28.51 17.72
CA ARG A 813 -40.72 -29.36 18.54
C ARG A 813 -40.71 -28.98 20.04
N ARG A 814 -39.66 -28.30 20.49
CA ARG A 814 -39.47 -27.80 21.86
C ARG A 814 -39.87 -26.32 22.02
N GLU A 815 -40.52 -25.76 21.01
CA GLU A 815 -41.06 -24.39 20.96
C GLU A 815 -40.00 -23.28 20.98
N PHE A 816 -38.77 -23.58 20.54
CA PHE A 816 -37.75 -22.57 20.31
C PHE A 816 -37.99 -21.80 19.00
N LEU A 817 -37.76 -20.50 19.04
CA LEU A 817 -37.87 -19.61 17.89
C LEU A 817 -36.51 -19.39 17.23
N GLU A 818 -36.41 -19.68 15.94
CA GLU A 818 -35.21 -19.36 15.14
C GLU A 818 -35.20 -17.86 14.85
N VAL A 819 -34.06 -17.20 15.07
CA VAL A 819 -33.87 -15.77 14.80
C VAL A 819 -32.58 -15.52 14.04
N ASP A 820 -32.49 -14.36 13.38
CA ASP A 820 -31.26 -13.86 12.76
C ASP A 820 -30.77 -12.62 13.50
N THR A 821 -29.55 -12.68 14.01
CA THR A 821 -28.89 -11.52 14.64
C THR A 821 -27.82 -10.90 13.72
N PRO A 822 -27.37 -9.65 13.96
CA PRO A 822 -26.39 -9.00 13.11
C PRO A 822 -25.05 -9.76 13.04
N MET A 823 -24.62 -10.10 11.83
CA MET A 823 -23.27 -10.60 11.55
C MET A 823 -22.22 -9.49 11.48
N LEU A 824 -22.62 -8.27 11.13
CA LEU A 824 -21.77 -7.09 11.18
C LEU A 824 -22.13 -6.30 12.43
N GLN A 825 -21.15 -6.16 13.34
CA GLN A 825 -21.34 -5.58 14.67
C GLN A 825 -20.40 -4.39 14.86
N THR A 826 -20.80 -3.39 15.64
CA THR A 826 -19.98 -2.20 15.92
C THR A 826 -18.97 -2.42 17.04
N VAL A 827 -19.20 -3.44 17.86
CA VAL A 827 -18.38 -3.89 18.99
C VAL A 827 -18.28 -5.41 18.87
N HIS A 828 -17.10 -6.00 19.05
CA HIS A 828 -16.98 -7.46 19.11
C HIS A 828 -17.11 -7.95 20.56
N GLY A 829 -17.90 -9.00 20.75
CA GLY A 829 -18.13 -9.60 22.07
C GLY A 829 -18.88 -10.92 21.95
N GLY A 830 -19.17 -11.56 23.09
CA GLY A 830 -19.84 -12.86 23.14
C GLY A 830 -18.90 -14.07 23.06
N ALA A 831 -17.63 -13.89 22.70
CA ALA A 831 -16.57 -14.90 22.83
C ALA A 831 -15.21 -14.23 23.02
N ASN A 832 -14.21 -14.99 23.48
CA ASN A 832 -12.81 -14.58 23.43
C ASN A 832 -12.23 -15.09 22.11
N ALA A 833 -12.15 -14.21 21.12
CA ALA A 833 -11.67 -14.54 19.78
C ALA A 833 -11.31 -13.27 19.03
N ARG A 834 -10.31 -13.34 18.16
CA ARG A 834 -9.92 -12.20 17.33
C ARG A 834 -10.97 -11.99 16.21
N PRO A 835 -11.61 -10.82 16.07
CA PRO A 835 -12.60 -10.60 15.02
C PRO A 835 -11.96 -10.30 13.65
N PHE A 836 -12.72 -10.52 12.58
CA PHE A 836 -12.43 -9.87 11.29
C PHE A 836 -12.92 -8.42 11.31
N ILE A 837 -12.10 -7.52 10.80
CA ILE A 837 -12.40 -6.08 10.75
C ILE A 837 -12.75 -5.70 9.32
N THR A 838 -13.84 -4.96 9.15
CA THR A 838 -14.27 -4.42 7.86
C THR A 838 -14.75 -2.97 8.01
N HIS A 839 -15.13 -2.36 6.90
CA HIS A 839 -15.60 -0.97 6.84
C HIS A 839 -16.98 -0.91 6.17
N ILE A 840 -17.92 -0.16 6.75
CA ILE A 840 -19.21 0.14 6.11
C ILE A 840 -19.21 1.53 5.49
N ASN A 841 -19.20 1.58 4.16
CA ASN A 841 -19.17 2.85 3.42
C ASN A 841 -20.40 3.74 3.69
N ALA A 842 -21.56 3.14 4.01
CA ALA A 842 -22.79 3.89 4.26
C ALA A 842 -22.72 4.81 5.49
N TYR A 843 -21.96 4.41 6.52
CA TYR A 843 -21.84 5.14 7.79
C TYR A 843 -20.42 5.59 8.11
N ASP A 844 -19.45 5.28 7.24
CA ASP A 844 -18.02 5.59 7.41
C ASP A 844 -17.51 5.14 8.79
N MET A 845 -17.75 3.87 9.10
CA MET A 845 -17.35 3.29 10.37
C MET A 845 -16.80 1.89 10.23
N ARG A 846 -15.92 1.54 11.16
CA ARG A 846 -15.43 0.19 11.33
C ARG A 846 -16.56 -0.71 11.82
N LEU A 847 -16.66 -1.89 11.24
CA LEU A 847 -17.48 -2.99 11.73
C LEU A 847 -16.61 -4.23 11.93
N TYR A 848 -17.10 -5.12 12.77
CA TYR A 848 -16.53 -6.42 13.05
C TYR A 848 -17.48 -7.49 12.54
N LEU A 849 -16.94 -8.55 11.92
CA LEU A 849 -17.75 -9.75 11.73
C LEU A 849 -17.90 -10.44 13.10
N ARG A 850 -19.10 -10.91 13.40
CA ARG A 850 -19.41 -11.49 14.70
C ARG A 850 -18.57 -12.72 14.99
N ILE A 851 -18.09 -12.81 16.23
CA ILE A 851 -17.43 -13.99 16.80
C ILE A 851 -18.44 -14.93 17.49
N ALA A 852 -19.57 -14.37 17.96
CA ALA A 852 -20.73 -15.04 18.54
C ALA A 852 -21.99 -14.15 18.44
N PRO A 853 -23.21 -14.72 18.29
CA PRO A 853 -24.47 -13.99 18.43
C PRO A 853 -24.94 -13.75 19.87
N GLU A 854 -24.29 -14.36 20.89
CA GLU A 854 -24.66 -14.35 22.32
C GLU A 854 -25.25 -13.02 22.83
N LEU A 855 -24.53 -11.90 22.68
CA LEU A 855 -24.97 -10.62 23.25
C LEU A 855 -26.28 -10.11 22.62
N PHE A 856 -26.57 -10.44 21.37
CA PHE A 856 -27.82 -10.07 20.70
C PHE A 856 -28.96 -11.01 21.09
N LEU A 857 -28.68 -12.30 21.27
CA LEU A 857 -29.68 -13.27 21.73
C LEU A 857 -30.13 -12.95 23.17
N LYS A 858 -29.22 -12.54 24.05
CA LYS A 858 -29.55 -12.03 25.39
C LYS A 858 -30.42 -10.77 25.36
N ARG A 859 -30.20 -9.86 24.41
CA ARG A 859 -31.10 -8.69 24.22
C ARG A 859 -32.52 -9.11 23.85
N LEU A 860 -32.69 -10.19 23.09
CA LEU A 860 -34.01 -10.73 22.77
C LEU A 860 -34.68 -11.37 23.99
N LEU A 861 -33.91 -12.04 24.86
CA LEU A 861 -34.41 -12.52 26.16
C LEU A 861 -34.93 -11.34 27.01
N VAL A 862 -34.17 -10.24 27.09
CA VAL A 862 -34.64 -8.98 27.74
C VAL A 862 -35.93 -8.47 27.08
N GLY A 863 -36.03 -8.57 25.75
CA GLY A 863 -37.22 -8.21 24.98
C GLY A 863 -38.44 -9.11 25.22
N GLY A 864 -38.30 -10.21 25.96
CA GLY A 864 -39.38 -11.13 26.33
C GLY A 864 -39.55 -12.32 25.39
N VAL A 865 -38.58 -12.61 24.51
CA VAL A 865 -38.58 -13.84 23.72
C VAL A 865 -37.95 -14.94 24.57
N GLU A 866 -38.73 -15.89 25.09
CA GLU A 866 -38.25 -16.79 26.16
C GLU A 866 -37.40 -17.97 25.68
N LYS A 867 -37.69 -18.53 24.49
CA LYS A 867 -36.98 -19.67 23.90
C LYS A 867 -36.48 -19.32 22.52
N ILE A 868 -35.17 -19.16 22.38
CA ILE A 868 -34.54 -18.60 21.17
C ILE A 868 -33.41 -19.50 20.74
N PHE A 869 -33.21 -19.63 19.43
CA PHE A 869 -31.98 -20.17 18.90
C PHE A 869 -31.57 -19.51 17.59
N GLU A 870 -30.29 -19.59 17.26
CA GLU A 870 -29.75 -19.21 15.96
C GLU A 870 -28.78 -20.31 15.47
N VAL A 871 -28.96 -20.79 14.24
CA VAL A 871 -28.04 -21.73 13.57
C VAL A 871 -27.45 -21.04 12.35
N ASN A 872 -26.30 -20.41 12.52
CA ASN A 872 -25.73 -19.60 11.46
C ASN A 872 -24.22 -19.40 11.65
N ARG A 873 -23.61 -18.51 10.87
CA ARG A 873 -22.15 -18.38 10.75
C ARG A 873 -21.53 -17.47 11.79
N ASN A 874 -20.36 -17.87 12.29
CA ASN A 874 -19.44 -17.06 13.08
C ASN A 874 -18.08 -16.98 12.38
N PHE A 875 -17.33 -15.91 12.67
CA PHE A 875 -16.07 -15.59 12.01
C PHE A 875 -15.00 -15.30 13.05
N ARG A 876 -13.92 -16.08 13.05
CA ARG A 876 -12.78 -15.91 13.97
C ARG A 876 -11.48 -15.83 13.17
N ASN A 877 -10.73 -14.76 13.35
CA ASN A 877 -9.50 -14.45 12.61
C ASN A 877 -8.29 -15.14 13.25
N GLU A 878 -8.35 -16.47 13.25
CA GLU A 878 -7.43 -17.41 13.90
C GLU A 878 -6.81 -18.37 12.87
N GLY A 879 -5.99 -19.32 13.33
CA GLY A 879 -5.41 -20.36 12.48
C GLY A 879 -6.44 -21.31 11.90
N ALA A 880 -6.15 -21.86 10.71
CA ALA A 880 -6.97 -22.88 10.06
C ALA A 880 -6.27 -24.25 10.06
N ASP A 881 -6.86 -25.26 10.68
CA ASP A 881 -6.29 -26.60 10.84
C ASP A 881 -7.33 -27.71 10.53
N ALA A 882 -7.23 -28.88 11.18
CA ALA A 882 -8.13 -30.01 10.99
C ALA A 882 -9.46 -29.89 11.76
N SER A 883 -9.53 -29.01 12.76
CA SER A 883 -10.69 -28.73 13.62
C SER A 883 -11.11 -27.26 13.65
N HIS A 884 -10.28 -26.34 13.15
CA HIS A 884 -10.52 -24.91 13.07
C HIS A 884 -10.62 -24.42 11.63
N ASN A 885 -11.67 -23.65 11.34
CA ASN A 885 -11.81 -22.89 10.10
C ASN A 885 -12.25 -21.46 10.44
N PRO A 886 -11.71 -20.41 9.80
CA PRO A 886 -12.01 -19.02 10.17
C PRO A 886 -13.48 -18.64 10.04
N GLU A 887 -14.23 -19.37 9.23
CA GLU A 887 -15.69 -19.27 9.08
C GLU A 887 -16.33 -20.62 9.43
N PHE A 888 -17.21 -20.69 10.43
CA PHE A 888 -17.87 -21.94 10.85
C PHE A 888 -19.31 -21.73 11.30
N SER A 889 -20.13 -22.78 11.29
CA SER A 889 -21.52 -22.76 11.75
C SER A 889 -21.59 -23.11 13.24
N SER A 890 -22.21 -22.24 14.02
CA SER A 890 -22.60 -22.56 15.40
C SER A 890 -24.12 -22.65 15.52
N LEU A 891 -24.55 -23.37 16.54
CA LEU A 891 -25.86 -23.26 17.15
C LEU A 891 -25.69 -22.51 18.46
N GLU A 892 -26.46 -21.45 18.66
CA GLU A 892 -26.65 -20.86 19.99
C GLU A 892 -28.12 -20.93 20.40
N ILE A 893 -28.38 -21.30 21.66
CA ILE A 893 -29.71 -21.51 22.23
C ILE A 893 -29.81 -20.77 23.55
N TYR A 894 -30.96 -20.17 23.82
CA TYR A 894 -31.29 -19.52 25.07
C TYR A 894 -32.70 -19.90 25.53
N ASP A 895 -32.84 -20.33 26.78
CA ASP A 895 -34.10 -20.71 27.41
C ASP A 895 -34.27 -19.97 28.74
N ALA A 896 -35.27 -19.09 28.80
CA ALA A 896 -35.64 -18.37 30.00
C ALA A 896 -36.09 -19.36 31.10
N TYR A 897 -35.69 -19.07 32.32
CA TYR A 897 -35.81 -19.90 33.52
C TYR A 897 -35.08 -21.25 33.45
N GLY A 898 -34.23 -21.46 32.44
CA GLY A 898 -33.27 -22.55 32.37
C GLY A 898 -32.00 -22.30 33.20
N THR A 899 -31.14 -23.33 33.25
CA THR A 899 -29.80 -23.30 33.85
C THR A 899 -28.83 -24.07 32.97
N TYR A 900 -27.53 -24.03 33.28
CA TYR A 900 -26.56 -24.92 32.61
C TYR A 900 -26.97 -26.42 32.67
N GLU A 901 -27.64 -26.89 33.73
CA GLU A 901 -28.15 -28.28 33.80
C GLU A 901 -29.27 -28.57 32.80
N THR A 902 -30.20 -27.64 32.59
CA THR A 902 -31.24 -27.83 31.58
C THR A 902 -30.65 -27.83 30.17
N MET A 903 -29.64 -26.97 29.93
CA MET A 903 -28.87 -26.98 28.69
C MET A 903 -28.09 -28.28 28.49
N ARG A 904 -27.56 -28.89 29.55
CA ARG A 904 -26.83 -30.17 29.49
C ARG A 904 -27.71 -31.30 28.94
N VAL A 905 -28.93 -31.42 29.49
CA VAL A 905 -29.92 -32.41 29.04
C VAL A 905 -30.35 -32.12 27.61
N LEU A 906 -30.65 -30.86 27.28
CA LEU A 906 -31.02 -30.46 25.93
C LEU A 906 -29.94 -30.81 24.90
N THR A 907 -28.68 -30.47 25.18
CA THR A 907 -27.53 -30.76 24.31
C THR A 907 -27.43 -32.23 23.96
N ARG A 908 -27.51 -33.09 24.99
CA ARG A 908 -27.44 -34.53 24.83
C ARG A 908 -28.56 -35.01 23.91
N ASP A 909 -29.79 -34.59 24.17
CA ASP A 909 -30.95 -34.99 23.35
C ASP A 909 -30.81 -34.51 21.90
N LEU A 910 -30.34 -33.28 21.66
CA LEU A 910 -30.11 -32.76 20.31
C LEU A 910 -29.12 -33.65 19.54
N ILE A 911 -27.98 -33.98 20.15
CA ILE A 911 -26.94 -34.79 19.49
C ILE A 911 -27.45 -36.21 19.20
N LEU A 912 -28.19 -36.84 20.13
CA LEU A 912 -28.76 -38.18 19.92
C LEU A 912 -29.80 -38.19 18.80
N GLU A 913 -30.63 -37.14 18.70
CA GLU A 913 -31.62 -37.00 17.65
C GLU A 913 -30.96 -36.75 16.28
N ILE A 914 -29.89 -35.94 16.23
CA ILE A 914 -29.08 -35.73 15.02
C ILE A 914 -28.46 -37.05 14.57
N ALA A 915 -27.82 -37.78 15.49
CA ALA A 915 -27.22 -39.08 15.21
C ALA A 915 -28.26 -40.07 14.65
N THR A 916 -29.43 -40.15 15.28
CA THR A 916 -30.54 -41.01 14.85
C THR A 916 -31.08 -40.60 13.48
N ALA A 917 -31.17 -39.31 13.18
CA ALA A 917 -31.63 -38.83 11.87
C ALA A 917 -30.64 -39.18 10.75
N VAL A 918 -29.35 -39.22 11.07
CA VAL A 918 -28.27 -39.52 10.12
C VAL A 918 -28.08 -41.01 9.89
N TYR A 919 -28.04 -41.82 10.96
CA TYR A 919 -27.69 -43.24 10.90
C TYR A 919 -28.88 -44.18 11.16
N GLY A 920 -30.04 -43.65 11.56
CA GLY A 920 -31.20 -44.45 11.99
C GLY A 920 -31.15 -44.86 13.47
N GLU A 921 -30.01 -44.69 14.12
CA GLU A 921 -29.76 -45.01 15.52
C GLU A 921 -28.73 -44.01 16.13
N PRO A 922 -28.67 -43.85 17.46
CA PRO A 922 -27.83 -42.85 18.12
C PRO A 922 -26.36 -43.30 18.20
N ILE A 923 -25.70 -43.43 17.05
CA ILE A 923 -24.30 -43.84 16.94
C ILE A 923 -23.39 -42.73 16.40
N ALA A 924 -22.11 -42.82 16.70
CA ALA A 924 -21.04 -42.05 16.08
C ALA A 924 -19.97 -42.98 15.49
N ARG A 925 -19.25 -42.52 14.47
CA ARG A 925 -18.13 -43.26 13.87
C ARG A 925 -16.82 -42.68 14.38
N ARG A 926 -16.08 -43.45 15.18
CA ARG A 926 -14.75 -43.08 15.66
C ARG A 926 -13.68 -43.62 14.71
N PRO A 927 -12.76 -42.78 14.19
CA PRO A 927 -11.70 -43.25 13.31
C PRO A 927 -10.69 -44.12 14.09
N LEU A 928 -10.26 -45.21 13.48
CA LEU A 928 -9.26 -46.14 14.02
C LEU A 928 -7.89 -45.91 13.35
N PRO A 929 -6.76 -46.23 14.04
CA PRO A 929 -5.42 -46.06 13.48
C PRO A 929 -5.13 -46.85 12.18
N ASP A 930 -5.92 -47.88 11.89
CA ASP A 930 -5.83 -48.70 10.69
C ASP A 930 -6.62 -48.14 9.49
N GLY A 931 -7.25 -46.97 9.65
CA GLY A 931 -8.09 -46.32 8.65
C GLY A 931 -9.54 -46.81 8.62
N GLY A 932 -9.93 -47.70 9.54
CA GLY A 932 -11.32 -48.10 9.75
C GLY A 932 -12.10 -47.14 10.65
N TYR A 933 -13.36 -47.50 10.92
CA TYR A 933 -14.22 -46.82 11.89
C TYR A 933 -14.77 -47.82 12.91
N GLU A 934 -14.87 -47.38 14.15
CA GLU A 934 -15.64 -48.05 15.20
C GLU A 934 -16.96 -47.31 15.40
N GLU A 935 -18.06 -48.05 15.38
CA GLU A 935 -19.37 -47.52 15.71
C GLU A 935 -19.54 -47.48 17.24
N VAL A 936 -19.72 -46.27 17.76
CA VAL A 936 -19.85 -45.98 19.19
C VAL A 936 -21.32 -45.65 19.48
N ASP A 937 -21.96 -46.46 20.33
CA ASP A 937 -23.31 -46.19 20.82
C ASP A 937 -23.31 -45.00 21.81
N LEU A 938 -24.05 -43.95 21.48
CA LEU A 938 -24.18 -42.73 22.28
C LEU A 938 -25.36 -42.78 23.27
N SER A 939 -26.21 -43.81 23.21
CA SER A 939 -27.39 -43.99 24.05
C SER A 939 -27.13 -43.97 25.57
N PRO A 940 -25.98 -44.44 26.10
CA PRO A 940 -25.70 -44.39 27.53
C PRO A 940 -25.74 -42.97 28.13
N GLU A 941 -25.81 -42.89 29.45
CA GLU A 941 -25.63 -41.62 30.16
C GLU A 941 -24.18 -41.13 30.00
N TRP A 942 -24.03 -39.83 29.76
CA TRP A 942 -22.71 -39.23 29.51
C TRP A 942 -22.03 -38.87 30.83
N PRO A 943 -20.74 -39.22 31.03
CA PRO A 943 -20.01 -38.86 32.24
C PRO A 943 -20.07 -37.36 32.50
N THR A 944 -20.18 -37.00 33.77
CA THR A 944 -20.30 -35.62 34.24
C THR A 944 -19.35 -35.47 35.43
N MET A 945 -18.40 -34.55 35.37
CA MET A 945 -17.45 -34.27 36.45
C MET A 945 -17.01 -32.81 36.42
N THR A 946 -16.51 -32.28 37.53
CA THR A 946 -15.95 -30.92 37.55
C THR A 946 -14.59 -30.86 36.86
N VAL A 947 -14.18 -29.68 36.40
CA VAL A 947 -12.84 -29.44 35.83
C VAL A 947 -11.75 -29.84 36.82
N HIS A 948 -11.93 -29.52 38.10
CA HIS A 948 -10.99 -29.84 39.18
C HIS A 948 -10.89 -31.35 39.42
N GLU A 949 -12.01 -32.08 39.40
CA GLU A 949 -12.02 -33.55 39.47
C GLU A 949 -11.32 -34.18 38.26
N GLY A 950 -11.58 -33.66 37.05
CA GLY A 950 -10.92 -34.11 35.82
C GLY A 950 -9.41 -33.97 35.91
N VAL A 951 -8.94 -32.77 36.27
CA VAL A 951 -7.51 -32.49 36.46
C VAL A 951 -6.93 -33.37 37.57
N SER A 952 -7.64 -33.52 38.71
CA SER A 952 -7.20 -34.37 39.83
C SER A 952 -6.96 -35.81 39.39
N HIS A 953 -7.91 -36.39 38.64
CA HIS A 953 -7.78 -37.74 38.10
C HIS A 953 -6.60 -37.87 37.14
N ALA A 954 -6.37 -36.86 36.29
CA ALA A 954 -5.31 -36.90 35.29
C ALA A 954 -3.90 -36.70 35.88
N VAL A 955 -3.76 -35.84 36.90
CA VAL A 955 -2.48 -35.62 37.58
C VAL A 955 -2.16 -36.67 38.64
N GLY A 956 -3.19 -37.34 39.18
CA GLY A 956 -3.09 -38.36 40.23
C GLY A 956 -2.99 -37.81 41.66
N GLU A 957 -3.23 -36.51 41.83
CA GLU A 957 -3.18 -35.77 43.09
C GLU A 957 -4.42 -34.86 43.18
N GLU A 958 -4.89 -34.57 44.39
CA GLU A 958 -6.09 -33.74 44.59
C GLU A 958 -5.80 -32.27 44.21
N VAL A 959 -6.56 -31.76 43.23
CA VAL A 959 -6.58 -30.38 42.79
C VAL A 959 -7.94 -29.80 43.09
N THR A 960 -7.99 -28.73 43.87
CA THR A 960 -9.21 -28.01 44.26
C THR A 960 -9.03 -26.52 43.98
N VAL A 961 -10.08 -25.74 44.21
CA VAL A 961 -10.05 -24.27 44.10
C VAL A 961 -9.06 -23.63 45.10
N ASP A 962 -8.66 -24.36 46.14
CA ASP A 962 -7.69 -23.90 47.16
C ASP A 962 -6.25 -24.33 46.85
N THR A 963 -6.02 -25.08 45.77
CA THR A 963 -4.67 -25.54 45.39
C THR A 963 -3.78 -24.33 45.03
N PRO A 964 -2.62 -24.15 45.70
CA PRO A 964 -1.74 -23.03 45.40
C PRO A 964 -1.17 -23.09 43.98
N LEU A 965 -1.01 -21.92 43.34
CA LEU A 965 -0.43 -21.79 41.99
C LEU A 965 0.93 -22.48 41.84
N GLU A 966 1.77 -22.48 42.87
CA GLU A 966 3.07 -23.16 42.84
C GLU A 966 2.95 -24.68 42.65
N VAL A 967 1.90 -25.28 43.21
CA VAL A 967 1.61 -26.72 43.04
C VAL A 967 1.11 -27.00 41.62
N LEU A 968 0.22 -26.15 41.09
CA LEU A 968 -0.25 -26.26 39.70
C LEU A 968 0.91 -26.14 38.70
N ARG A 969 1.83 -25.18 38.93
CA ARG A 969 3.06 -25.02 38.14
C ARG A 969 3.98 -26.23 38.25
N ALA A 970 4.09 -26.84 39.43
CA ALA A 970 4.85 -28.07 39.60
C ALA A 970 4.23 -29.24 38.82
N HIS A 971 2.90 -29.34 38.76
CA HIS A 971 2.21 -30.33 37.91
C HIS A 971 2.47 -30.07 36.42
N GLY A 972 2.34 -28.82 35.96
CA GLY A 972 2.65 -28.43 34.59
C GLY A 972 4.08 -28.78 34.19
N ALA A 973 5.06 -28.41 35.03
CA ALA A 973 6.47 -28.74 34.81
C ALA A 973 6.73 -30.26 34.81
N ARG A 974 6.08 -31.03 35.69
CA ARG A 974 6.20 -32.49 35.75
C ARG A 974 5.64 -33.18 34.51
N LEU A 975 4.61 -32.61 33.90
CA LEU A 975 3.88 -33.15 32.75
C LEU A 975 4.30 -32.50 31.43
N GLU A 976 5.32 -31.65 31.45
CA GLU A 976 5.86 -30.91 30.29
C GLU A 976 4.81 -30.01 29.60
N ILE A 977 3.86 -29.49 30.37
CA ILE A 977 2.85 -28.51 29.90
C ILE A 977 3.42 -27.10 30.11
N PRO A 978 3.62 -26.30 29.05
CA PRO A 978 4.08 -24.92 29.17
C PRO A 978 3.08 -24.07 29.95
N MET A 979 3.55 -23.23 30.87
CA MET A 979 2.69 -22.32 31.62
C MET A 979 3.26 -20.91 31.59
N ASP A 980 2.42 -19.92 31.26
CA ASP A 980 2.84 -18.52 31.26
C ASP A 980 3.18 -18.05 32.70
N PRO A 981 4.30 -17.34 32.91
CA PRO A 981 4.65 -16.77 34.22
C PRO A 981 3.62 -15.77 34.78
N SER A 982 2.82 -15.13 33.92
CA SER A 982 1.80 -14.16 34.30
C SER A 982 0.48 -14.78 34.76
N TRP A 983 0.26 -16.06 34.48
CA TRP A 983 -0.99 -16.74 34.80
C TRP A 983 -1.24 -16.95 36.29
N ASP A 984 -2.49 -16.75 36.69
CA ASP A 984 -3.02 -17.07 38.00
C ASP A 984 -3.42 -18.57 38.13
N ALA A 985 -3.98 -18.94 39.28
CA ALA A 985 -4.39 -20.32 39.54
C ALA A 985 -5.54 -20.77 38.62
N SER A 986 -6.47 -19.87 38.28
CA SER A 986 -7.61 -20.16 37.40
C SER A 986 -7.16 -20.51 35.99
N GLN A 987 -6.27 -19.69 35.43
CA GLN A 987 -5.66 -19.92 34.11
C GLN A 987 -4.78 -21.17 34.10
N ALA A 988 -4.03 -21.42 35.18
CA ALA A 988 -3.20 -22.63 35.28
C ALA A 988 -4.04 -23.92 35.35
N VAL A 989 -5.18 -23.92 36.05
CA VAL A 989 -6.10 -25.08 36.06
C VAL A 989 -6.71 -25.30 34.67
N LEU A 990 -7.10 -24.22 33.97
CA LEU A 990 -7.65 -24.31 32.63
C LEU A 990 -6.65 -24.94 31.64
N GLU A 991 -5.39 -24.48 31.64
CA GLU A 991 -4.34 -25.05 30.79
C GLU A 991 -4.10 -26.54 31.08
N LEU A 992 -4.09 -26.93 32.36
CA LEU A 992 -3.98 -28.34 32.75
C LEU A 992 -5.18 -29.15 32.24
N TYR A 993 -6.38 -28.60 32.33
CA TYR A 993 -7.60 -29.24 31.83
C TYR A 993 -7.55 -29.46 30.32
N GLU A 994 -7.17 -28.46 29.53
CA GLU A 994 -7.11 -28.55 28.07
C GLU A 994 -6.14 -29.66 27.62
N ASN A 995 -4.95 -29.69 28.23
CA ASN A 995 -3.89 -30.66 27.87
C ASN A 995 -4.13 -32.08 28.42
N LEU A 996 -4.76 -32.20 29.60
CA LEU A 996 -4.86 -33.48 30.31
C LEU A 996 -6.23 -34.15 30.20
N CYS A 997 -7.29 -33.36 30.08
CA CYS A 997 -8.67 -33.84 30.08
C CYS A 997 -9.26 -33.72 28.68
N GLU A 998 -9.29 -32.50 28.11
CA GLU A 998 -9.96 -32.25 26.84
C GLU A 998 -9.35 -33.10 25.71
N ALA A 999 -8.04 -32.95 25.48
CA ALA A 999 -7.32 -33.64 24.41
C ALA A 999 -7.37 -35.18 24.49
N LYS A 1000 -7.71 -35.76 25.64
CA LYS A 1000 -7.72 -37.22 25.88
C LYS A 1000 -9.13 -37.81 25.99
N THR A 1001 -10.18 -37.00 25.98
CA THR A 1001 -11.55 -37.45 26.18
C THR A 1001 -12.08 -38.15 24.92
N THR A 1002 -12.45 -39.43 25.02
CA THR A 1002 -12.86 -40.26 23.87
C THR A 1002 -14.36 -40.52 23.75
N PHE A 1003 -15.13 -40.35 24.82
CA PHE A 1003 -16.59 -40.52 24.84
C PHE A 1003 -17.22 -39.20 25.31
N PRO A 1004 -18.43 -38.79 24.87
CA PRO A 1004 -18.92 -37.44 25.15
C PRO A 1004 -19.06 -37.28 26.67
N THR A 1005 -18.37 -36.29 27.22
CA THR A 1005 -18.23 -36.06 28.66
C THR A 1005 -18.45 -34.59 28.96
N PHE A 1006 -19.25 -34.30 29.98
CA PHE A 1006 -19.46 -32.94 30.46
C PHE A 1006 -18.45 -32.62 31.57
N TYR A 1007 -17.67 -31.57 31.38
CA TYR A 1007 -16.82 -30.98 32.41
C TYR A 1007 -17.49 -29.73 32.96
N LEU A 1008 -17.71 -29.67 34.28
CA LEU A 1008 -18.52 -28.65 34.95
C LEU A 1008 -17.65 -27.73 35.82
N ASP A 1009 -18.24 -26.61 36.23
CA ASP A 1009 -17.76 -25.75 37.31
C ASP A 1009 -16.37 -25.16 37.03
N PHE A 1010 -16.29 -24.43 35.91
CA PHE A 1010 -15.07 -23.72 35.52
C PHE A 1010 -14.75 -22.54 36.45
N PRO A 1011 -13.49 -22.12 36.57
CA PRO A 1011 -13.14 -20.90 37.30
C PRO A 1011 -13.88 -19.67 36.77
N THR A 1012 -14.35 -18.82 37.69
CA THR A 1012 -15.11 -17.60 37.38
C THR A 1012 -14.31 -16.59 36.54
N GLU A 1013 -13.00 -16.52 36.78
CA GLU A 1013 -12.11 -15.54 36.14
C GLU A 1013 -12.00 -15.75 34.62
N VAL A 1014 -12.11 -16.99 34.15
CA VAL A 1014 -12.10 -17.36 32.73
C VAL A 1014 -13.49 -17.43 32.09
N SER A 1015 -14.54 -17.10 32.85
CA SER A 1015 -15.95 -17.22 32.44
C SER A 1015 -16.68 -15.87 32.56
N PRO A 1016 -16.39 -14.88 31.69
CA PRO A 1016 -16.80 -13.48 31.87
C PRO A 1016 -18.30 -13.22 31.69
N LEU A 1017 -19.02 -14.11 31.01
CA LEU A 1017 -20.45 -14.01 30.72
C LEU A 1017 -21.31 -14.99 31.55
N THR A 1018 -20.68 -15.77 32.42
CA THR A 1018 -21.33 -16.84 33.20
C THR A 1018 -21.60 -16.38 34.63
N ARG A 1019 -22.75 -16.81 35.16
CA ARG A 1019 -23.12 -16.61 36.55
C ARG A 1019 -22.18 -17.34 37.50
N LYS A 1020 -21.74 -16.65 38.56
CA LYS A 1020 -21.00 -17.26 39.68
C LYS A 1020 -21.85 -18.31 40.38
N MET A 1021 -21.24 -19.40 40.80
CA MET A 1021 -21.90 -20.39 41.63
C MET A 1021 -22.20 -19.79 43.02
N PRO A 1022 -23.44 -19.88 43.53
CA PRO A 1022 -23.79 -19.31 44.84
C PRO A 1022 -23.02 -19.90 46.03
N SER A 1023 -22.65 -21.18 45.96
CA SER A 1023 -21.96 -21.90 47.05
C SER A 1023 -20.44 -21.69 47.04
N GLU A 1024 -19.83 -21.46 45.89
CA GLU A 1024 -18.39 -21.22 45.72
C GLU A 1024 -18.18 -20.17 44.61
N PRO A 1025 -18.16 -18.87 44.94
CA PRO A 1025 -18.14 -17.79 43.95
C PRO A 1025 -16.90 -17.74 43.03
N ARG A 1026 -15.83 -18.47 43.37
CA ARG A 1026 -14.65 -18.66 42.52
C ARG A 1026 -14.91 -19.59 41.34
N LEU A 1027 -16.02 -20.32 41.35
CA LEU A 1027 -16.49 -21.15 40.24
C LEU A 1027 -17.74 -20.55 39.59
N ALA A 1028 -17.92 -20.86 38.31
CA ALA A 1028 -19.04 -20.43 37.49
C ALA A 1028 -19.92 -21.62 37.09
N GLU A 1029 -21.23 -21.38 36.97
CA GLU A 1029 -22.21 -22.39 36.51
C GLU A 1029 -22.08 -22.59 34.99
N LYS A 1030 -20.97 -23.21 34.57
CA LYS A 1030 -20.58 -23.49 33.18
C LYS A 1030 -20.29 -24.98 33.01
N TRP A 1031 -20.60 -25.54 31.84
CA TRP A 1031 -19.99 -26.79 31.40
C TRP A 1031 -19.44 -26.69 29.97
N ASP A 1032 -18.41 -27.49 29.70
CA ASP A 1032 -17.93 -27.80 28.35
C ASP A 1032 -18.20 -29.28 28.06
N LEU A 1033 -18.76 -29.57 26.89
CA LEU A 1033 -18.99 -30.92 26.39
C LEU A 1033 -17.81 -31.29 25.50
N VAL A 1034 -17.06 -32.32 25.88
CA VAL A 1034 -15.90 -32.77 25.12
C VAL A 1034 -16.16 -34.15 24.54
N GLY A 1035 -15.81 -34.33 23.27
CA GLY A 1035 -15.76 -35.63 22.61
C GLY A 1035 -14.66 -35.69 21.56
N TRP A 1036 -13.95 -36.81 21.51
CA TRP A 1036 -12.99 -37.17 20.47
C TRP A 1036 -11.77 -36.24 20.52
N GLY A 1037 -11.42 -35.81 21.73
CA GLY A 1037 -10.33 -34.87 21.97
C GLY A 1037 -10.67 -33.42 21.67
N ALA A 1038 -11.95 -33.06 21.47
CA ALA A 1038 -12.35 -31.70 21.12
C ALA A 1038 -13.62 -31.25 21.87
N GLU A 1039 -13.66 -29.99 22.28
CA GLU A 1039 -14.87 -29.32 22.76
C GLU A 1039 -15.95 -29.26 21.65
N LEU A 1040 -17.13 -29.84 21.90
CA LEU A 1040 -18.27 -29.85 20.98
C LEU A 1040 -19.21 -28.67 21.20
N GLY A 1041 -19.24 -28.14 22.42
CA GLY A 1041 -20.05 -27.01 22.82
C GLY A 1041 -19.93 -26.74 24.31
N THR A 1042 -20.55 -25.64 24.72
CA THR A 1042 -20.47 -25.08 26.06
C THR A 1042 -21.82 -24.50 26.46
N ALA A 1043 -22.15 -24.49 27.75
CA ALA A 1043 -23.36 -23.80 28.22
C ALA A 1043 -23.22 -23.25 29.63
N TYR A 1044 -24.07 -22.27 29.91
CA TYR A 1044 -24.00 -21.40 31.07
C TYR A 1044 -25.37 -21.29 31.74
N THR A 1045 -25.38 -21.09 33.06
CA THR A 1045 -26.40 -20.22 33.63
C THR A 1045 -25.96 -18.78 33.39
N GLU A 1046 -26.79 -18.00 32.72
CA GLU A 1046 -26.38 -16.70 32.21
C GLU A 1046 -26.17 -15.66 33.31
N LEU A 1047 -25.12 -14.85 33.16
CA LEU A 1047 -24.91 -13.68 34.03
C LEU A 1047 -25.91 -12.58 33.67
N ILE A 1048 -26.89 -12.38 34.54
CA ILE A 1048 -27.96 -11.38 34.36
C ILE A 1048 -27.79 -10.12 35.23
N ASP A 1049 -26.81 -10.11 36.14
CA ASP A 1049 -26.52 -8.94 36.98
C ASP A 1049 -25.73 -7.90 36.15
N PRO A 1050 -26.32 -6.74 35.82
CA PRO A 1050 -25.66 -5.75 34.96
C PRO A 1050 -24.41 -5.12 35.62
N LEU A 1051 -24.33 -5.09 36.95
CA LEU A 1051 -23.19 -4.51 37.65
C LEU A 1051 -21.99 -5.47 37.62
N ASP A 1052 -22.22 -6.74 37.94
CA ASP A 1052 -21.17 -7.78 37.82
C ASP A 1052 -20.75 -7.93 36.35
N GLN A 1053 -21.70 -7.92 35.40
CA GLN A 1053 -21.39 -7.99 33.98
C GLN A 1053 -20.52 -6.81 33.52
N ARG A 1054 -20.80 -5.60 34.00
CA ARG A 1054 -19.98 -4.41 33.73
C ARG A 1054 -18.56 -4.59 34.25
N ASP A 1055 -18.40 -5.04 35.49
CA ASP A 1055 -17.07 -5.26 36.08
C ASP A 1055 -16.25 -6.28 35.26
N ARG A 1056 -16.88 -7.35 34.77
CA ARG A 1056 -16.23 -8.36 33.90
C ARG A 1056 -15.82 -7.80 32.55
N LEU A 1057 -16.72 -7.07 31.86
CA LEU A 1057 -16.40 -6.49 30.55
C LEU A 1057 -15.32 -5.41 30.66
N VAL A 1058 -15.31 -4.62 31.75
CA VAL A 1058 -14.24 -3.66 32.03
C VAL A 1058 -12.91 -4.38 32.26
N ALA A 1059 -12.89 -5.47 33.03
CA ALA A 1059 -11.68 -6.27 33.23
C ALA A 1059 -11.15 -6.86 31.90
N GLN A 1060 -12.04 -7.39 31.05
CA GLN A 1060 -11.69 -7.87 29.71
C GLN A 1060 -11.15 -6.76 28.82
N SER A 1061 -11.80 -5.58 28.81
CA SER A 1061 -11.32 -4.44 28.01
C SER A 1061 -9.97 -3.90 28.50
N LEU A 1062 -9.64 -4.02 29.78
CA LEU A 1062 -8.30 -3.71 30.30
C LEU A 1062 -7.25 -4.72 29.82
N LEU A 1063 -7.59 -6.01 29.71
CA LEU A 1063 -6.72 -7.01 29.09
C LEU A 1063 -6.49 -6.69 27.60
N ALA A 1064 -7.54 -6.28 26.89
CA ALA A 1064 -7.44 -5.82 25.50
C ALA A 1064 -6.49 -4.61 25.37
N ALA A 1065 -6.61 -3.63 26.27
CA ALA A 1065 -5.71 -2.48 26.32
C ALA A 1065 -4.26 -2.86 26.68
N ALA A 1066 -4.05 -3.98 27.38
CA ALA A 1066 -2.75 -4.53 27.71
C ALA A 1066 -2.13 -5.38 26.57
N GLY A 1067 -2.85 -5.59 25.46
CA GLY A 1067 -2.36 -6.26 24.27
C GLY A 1067 -2.99 -7.62 23.96
N ASP A 1068 -3.98 -8.06 24.74
CA ASP A 1068 -4.76 -9.27 24.44
C ASP A 1068 -5.73 -8.99 23.27
N VAL A 1069 -5.46 -9.58 22.10
CA VAL A 1069 -6.25 -9.33 20.89
C VAL A 1069 -7.57 -10.12 20.85
N GLU A 1070 -7.79 -11.05 21.78
CA GLU A 1070 -8.97 -11.92 21.85
C GLU A 1070 -9.97 -11.44 22.91
N ALA A 1071 -9.53 -10.60 23.85
CA ALA A 1071 -10.37 -10.07 24.90
C ALA A 1071 -11.56 -9.22 24.39
N MET A 1072 -12.67 -9.30 25.12
CA MET A 1072 -13.93 -8.63 24.77
C MET A 1072 -13.87 -7.11 24.97
N GLU A 1073 -14.57 -6.38 24.10
CA GLU A 1073 -14.82 -4.94 24.27
C GLU A 1073 -16.05 -4.68 25.17
N VAL A 1074 -16.09 -3.51 25.80
CA VAL A 1074 -17.27 -3.08 26.57
C VAL A 1074 -18.39 -2.68 25.62
N ASP A 1075 -19.48 -3.45 25.63
CA ASP A 1075 -20.73 -3.12 24.93
C ASP A 1075 -21.71 -2.41 25.88
N GLU A 1076 -21.73 -1.08 25.83
CA GLU A 1076 -22.61 -0.25 26.68
C GLU A 1076 -24.10 -0.43 26.34
N ASP A 1077 -24.44 -0.80 25.11
CA ASP A 1077 -25.83 -1.07 24.74
C ASP A 1077 -26.30 -2.41 25.32
N PHE A 1078 -25.43 -3.41 25.34
CA PHE A 1078 -25.70 -4.70 25.99
C PHE A 1078 -25.90 -4.53 27.50
N LEU A 1079 -25.01 -3.78 28.18
CA LEU A 1079 -25.16 -3.49 29.60
C LEU A 1079 -26.47 -2.76 29.89
N ARG A 1080 -26.83 -1.77 29.06
CA ARG A 1080 -28.12 -1.08 29.15
C ARG A 1080 -29.30 -2.05 28.98
N ALA A 1081 -29.21 -3.03 28.08
CA ALA A 1081 -30.26 -4.04 27.93
C ALA A 1081 -30.42 -4.86 29.22
N LEU A 1082 -29.32 -5.30 29.85
CA LEU A 1082 -29.39 -6.02 31.13
C LEU A 1082 -29.99 -5.16 32.25
N GLU A 1083 -29.77 -3.84 32.26
CA GLU A 1083 -30.37 -2.91 33.22
C GLU A 1083 -31.92 -2.82 33.09
N TYR A 1084 -32.49 -3.15 31.93
CA TYR A 1084 -33.95 -3.30 31.78
C TYR A 1084 -34.50 -4.60 32.40
N GLY A 1085 -33.62 -5.53 32.78
CA GLY A 1085 -33.95 -6.79 33.42
C GLY A 1085 -34.01 -7.93 32.42
N MET A 1086 -33.01 -8.80 32.47
CA MET A 1086 -33.01 -10.09 31.77
C MET A 1086 -33.58 -11.17 32.71
N PRO A 1087 -34.51 -12.04 32.26
CA PRO A 1087 -34.92 -13.18 33.06
C PRO A 1087 -33.72 -14.13 33.30
N PRO A 1088 -33.68 -14.89 34.42
CA PRO A 1088 -32.70 -15.95 34.58
C PRO A 1088 -32.81 -16.89 33.38
N ALA A 1089 -31.70 -17.35 32.82
CA ALA A 1089 -31.72 -18.18 31.62
C ALA A 1089 -30.56 -19.16 31.61
N GLY A 1090 -30.77 -20.29 30.93
CA GLY A 1090 -29.70 -21.14 30.46
C GLY A 1090 -29.40 -20.80 29.02
N GLY A 1091 -28.13 -20.63 28.67
CA GLY A 1091 -27.71 -20.44 27.29
C GLY A 1091 -26.58 -21.37 26.92
N GLN A 1092 -26.51 -21.73 25.64
CA GLN A 1092 -25.61 -22.74 25.12
C GLN A 1092 -25.08 -22.32 23.75
N GLY A 1093 -23.79 -22.58 23.50
CA GLY A 1093 -23.18 -22.61 22.17
C GLY A 1093 -22.72 -24.03 21.79
N MET A 1094 -22.90 -24.42 20.54
CA MET A 1094 -22.46 -25.72 20.03
C MET A 1094 -21.92 -25.59 18.60
N GLY A 1095 -20.72 -26.12 18.36
CA GLY A 1095 -20.11 -26.13 17.03
C GLY A 1095 -20.78 -27.18 16.13
N VAL A 1096 -21.54 -26.75 15.13
CA VAL A 1096 -22.27 -27.68 14.25
C VAL A 1096 -21.29 -28.55 13.45
N GLU A 1097 -20.19 -27.96 12.96
CA GLU A 1097 -19.12 -28.73 12.31
C GLU A 1097 -18.53 -29.77 13.25
N ARG A 1098 -18.22 -29.42 14.50
CA ARG A 1098 -17.59 -30.35 15.46
C ARG A 1098 -18.50 -31.53 15.81
N VAL A 1099 -19.81 -31.30 15.94
CA VAL A 1099 -20.78 -32.40 16.11
C VAL A 1099 -20.80 -33.32 14.89
N ILE A 1100 -20.83 -32.77 13.68
CA ILE A 1100 -20.78 -33.59 12.45
C ILE A 1100 -19.46 -34.36 12.37
N MET A 1101 -18.34 -33.75 12.72
CA MET A 1101 -17.03 -34.40 12.78
C MET A 1101 -17.03 -35.56 13.77
N MET A 1102 -17.57 -35.37 14.98
CA MET A 1102 -17.70 -36.44 15.99
C MET A 1102 -18.57 -37.60 15.47
N LEU A 1103 -19.72 -37.29 14.87
CA LEU A 1103 -20.65 -38.30 14.36
C LEU A 1103 -20.08 -39.09 13.17
N THR A 1104 -19.27 -38.45 12.32
CA THR A 1104 -18.78 -39.04 11.08
C THR A 1104 -17.33 -39.54 11.16
N GLY A 1105 -16.58 -39.10 12.16
CA GLY A 1105 -15.14 -39.38 12.29
C GLY A 1105 -14.30 -38.67 11.23
N GLN A 1106 -14.84 -37.65 10.56
CA GLN A 1106 -14.17 -36.89 9.50
C GLN A 1106 -13.59 -35.58 10.04
N ASN A 1107 -12.62 -35.01 9.32
CA ASN A 1107 -12.07 -33.70 9.65
C ASN A 1107 -13.00 -32.54 9.20
N ILE A 1108 -12.73 -31.32 9.66
CA ILE A 1108 -13.56 -30.16 9.31
C ILE A 1108 -13.55 -29.88 7.80
N ARG A 1109 -12.42 -30.13 7.14
CA ARG A 1109 -12.24 -29.88 5.70
C ARG A 1109 -13.04 -30.87 4.84
N ASP A 1110 -13.34 -32.07 5.34
CA ASP A 1110 -14.17 -33.07 4.66
C ASP A 1110 -15.66 -32.83 4.91
N THR A 1111 -16.03 -32.29 6.08
CA THR A 1111 -17.44 -31.97 6.41
C THR A 1111 -17.90 -30.62 5.86
N MET A 1112 -16.98 -29.71 5.55
CA MET A 1112 -17.25 -28.44 4.88
C MET A 1112 -17.11 -28.55 3.36
N LEU A 1113 -18.08 -27.97 2.63
CA LEU A 1113 -18.07 -27.97 1.17
C LEU A 1113 -16.88 -27.19 0.60
N PHE A 1114 -16.71 -25.94 1.04
CA PHE A 1114 -15.66 -25.04 0.56
C PHE A 1114 -14.88 -24.44 1.73
N PRO A 1115 -13.95 -25.20 2.35
CA PRO A 1115 -13.06 -24.66 3.38
C PRO A 1115 -12.16 -23.57 2.79
N LEU A 1116 -11.75 -22.60 3.62
CA LEU A 1116 -10.78 -21.60 3.17
C LEU A 1116 -9.42 -22.28 2.95
N VAL A 1117 -8.84 -22.05 1.77
CA VAL A 1117 -7.51 -22.54 1.38
C VAL A 1117 -6.62 -21.35 1.07
N LYS A 1118 -5.35 -21.44 1.43
CA LYS A 1118 -4.37 -20.41 1.10
C LYS A 1118 -4.22 -20.34 -0.44
N PRO A 1119 -4.39 -19.16 -1.08
CA PRO A 1119 -4.16 -19.03 -2.52
C PRO A 1119 -2.74 -19.45 -2.90
N ASP A 1120 -2.57 -19.98 -4.11
CA ASP A 1120 -1.28 -20.44 -4.66
C ASP A 1120 -0.34 -19.29 -5.03
#